data_AF-A0A414VD91-F1
#
_entry.id   AF-A0A414VD91-F1
#
_cell.length_a   1.000
_cell.length_b   1.000
_cell.length_c   1.000
_cell.angle_alpha   90.00
_cell.angle_beta   90.00
_cell.angle_gamma   90.00
#
_symmetry.space_group_name_H-M   'P 1'
#
loop_
_entity.id
_entity.type
_entity.pdbx_description
1 polymer ?
#
loop_
_entity_poly.entity_id
_entity_poly.type
_entity_poly.pdbx_seq_one_letter_code
_entity_poly.pdbx_strand_id
1 'polypeptide(L)'
;MKRLKASAALVCTLLMGWSQIIQPYSAYALSVQAAAASQSVSQTSNEYESQGASSQGAQDDASGSQGVTEWYGDDANAARPDGGVDSDSGEQPGIGIEESRVDESNGEAPTDDSTEMNSCEADSLEPNSWRFENGVLIDSDNGDIDAQSLTDDPLPNGAVARGIDVSNHQGTVDWNKVKAAGIDFAILKVGPVYGKPDDSFERNAAECERLGIPYGVYYYSYARSVEDANKEADRTLAWLGGHHPSLPVYYDLEDSYILQDPDFSKDKLTQIAQAFCNRMEAVGFKSGIYANLNWLNNYLNSPSLSGYDHWVAQYNWRCDYAGSYSFWQYSSSGNVPGVNGRCDMNYCFNGSLLNVDDSKMHIQYEAHVSNIGWMSSKRDGSTAGTTGQSKSVEDLKVSILNPVEDGSVQINANVSGVGWQGWDTPSASEGGTTGQGRAVEAVRLRLTGSLAKDYDVYYRVHASNIGWMAWAKDGEEAGTTGFGRSVEAVQIRLVKKGDAAPSSDGANVDYAFKKKPMSLTYRAHVSNVGWQGAVSDGATAGTTGRGLALEDLKLSLDSSDYSDGSCVQIDAHVSGVGWQGWDTPSASEGGTTGQGRAVEAVRLRLTGSLAKDYDVYYRVHASNIGWMAWAKDGEEAGTTGFGRSVEAVQIRLVKKGDAAPSSDGANVDYAFKKKPMSLTYRAHVSNVGWQGAVSDGATAGTTGRGLALEDLKLSLDSSDYSDGSCVQIDAHVSGVGWQGWDTPSASEGGTTGQGRAVEAVRLRLTGSLAKDYDVYYRVHASNIGWMAWAKDGEEAGTTGMSCSLEAVQIKLIKKGTSHPDTSGYPHLEIPTVTYSAQVKGAWQNYVPAGEVSGTTGQGIPITGFSAKTTSSVAGGIAYQLHLSNVGWTSGKTNGEQLSSTAESNSVEAIKISLSGDLATYFDVWYRVHVDNVGWLGWTKNGAVAGSTGYGTHVQAVQVRLTRKGANAPGSTVSPCLLGQPSAFANPMQKKIVDLARQVPSPGPGLCSEWIADIYERAGFRNVHTDACDYYWDYCKFTDYSQLKVGMVIAVPSHTHTRMGSIYGHVCLYIGNNQVMDNVGQIRTLDMAYWLDYYSTSYKPKWGWYDNVPLA
;
A
#
# COMPACT_ATOMS: atom_id res chain seq x y z
N MET A 1 66.53 -8.53 32.57
CA MET A 1 67.93 -8.10 32.28
C MET A 1 67.88 -6.80 31.47
N LYS A 2 69.02 -6.10 31.28
CA LYS A 2 69.29 -4.90 30.41
C LYS A 2 68.06 -4.27 29.69
N ARG A 3 67.54 -3.09 30.13
CA ARG A 3 67.95 -1.69 29.75
C ARG A 3 67.64 -1.31 28.28
N LEU A 4 67.13 -0.12 27.89
CA LEU A 4 66.63 1.09 28.60
C LEU A 4 65.87 2.05 27.60
N LYS A 5 64.99 2.93 28.12
CA LYS A 5 64.52 4.25 27.59
C LYS A 5 63.73 4.40 26.26
N ALA A 6 62.41 4.50 26.40
CA ALA A 6 61.57 5.71 26.21
C ALA A 6 61.84 6.77 25.07
N SER A 7 60.78 6.97 24.28
CA SER A 7 60.16 8.25 23.83
C SER A 7 60.72 9.13 22.68
N ALA A 8 59.78 9.45 21.76
CA ALA A 8 59.58 10.70 21.00
C ALA A 8 60.17 10.91 19.57
N ALA A 9 59.21 11.01 18.62
CA ALA A 9 59.10 11.97 17.50
C ALA A 9 60.05 11.95 16.26
N LEU A 10 59.39 12.05 15.09
CA LEU A 10 59.87 12.79 13.91
C LEU A 10 58.69 13.59 13.32
N VAL A 11 58.94 14.70 12.60
CA VAL A 11 57.94 15.75 12.28
C VAL A 11 58.23 16.40 10.92
N CYS A 12 57.18 16.74 10.16
CA CYS A 12 57.05 17.88 9.23
C CYS A 12 55.54 18.10 8.95
N THR A 13 54.83 19.05 9.59
CA THR A 13 54.69 20.50 9.29
C THR A 13 54.04 20.83 7.95
N LEU A 14 53.21 21.87 7.80
CA LEU A 14 52.90 23.05 8.65
C LEU A 14 51.42 23.00 9.18
N LEU A 15 50.72 24.00 9.77
CA LEU A 15 50.97 25.44 10.00
C LEU A 15 50.43 25.98 11.37
N MET A 16 49.24 26.60 11.47
CA MET A 16 48.77 27.40 12.63
C MET A 16 47.22 27.48 12.78
N GLY A 17 46.73 27.68 14.02
CA GLY A 17 45.34 28.13 14.33
C GLY A 17 44.98 28.14 15.84
N TRP A 18 45.12 29.28 16.51
CA TRP A 18 44.85 29.55 17.96
C TRP A 18 43.34 29.73 18.30
N SER A 19 42.80 29.73 19.55
CA SER A 19 43.27 29.32 20.90
C SER A 19 42.15 29.46 21.99
N GLN A 20 42.19 28.59 23.03
CA GLN A 20 41.76 28.76 24.45
C GLN A 20 40.31 29.14 24.91
N ILE A 21 39.78 28.27 25.80
CA ILE A 21 39.22 28.51 27.17
C ILE A 21 38.23 29.68 27.44
N ILE A 22 37.04 29.36 27.97
CA ILE A 22 36.40 30.03 29.16
C ILE A 22 35.12 29.27 29.64
N GLN A 23 34.85 29.34 30.95
CA GLN A 23 33.57 29.04 31.66
C GLN A 23 33.27 30.23 32.61
N PRO A 24 32.13 30.35 33.33
CA PRO A 24 30.86 29.60 33.33
C PRO A 24 29.63 30.54 33.13
N TYR A 25 28.37 30.10 33.39
CA TYR A 25 27.55 30.59 34.52
C TYR A 25 26.14 29.96 34.61
N SER A 26 25.54 30.12 35.80
CA SER A 26 24.36 29.43 36.32
C SER A 26 23.02 30.09 36.03
N ALA A 27 21.96 29.26 36.05
CA ALA A 27 20.59 29.54 36.52
C ALA A 27 19.74 30.63 35.82
N TYR A 28 18.46 30.31 35.60
CA TYR A 28 17.36 30.84 36.42
C TYR A 28 16.14 29.91 36.30
N ALA A 29 15.20 30.00 37.25
CA ALA A 29 13.92 29.29 37.21
C ALA A 29 12.78 30.27 36.96
N LEU A 30 11.63 29.79 36.43
CA LEU A 30 10.33 29.96 37.09
C LEU A 30 9.17 29.22 36.39
N SER A 31 8.11 29.06 37.16
CA SER A 31 6.85 28.38 36.88
C SER A 31 5.91 29.08 35.89
N VAL A 32 5.03 28.29 35.25
CA VAL A 32 3.58 28.59 35.17
C VAL A 32 2.81 27.29 35.49
N GLN A 33 1.57 27.40 35.97
CA GLN A 33 0.74 26.31 36.53
C GLN A 33 -0.74 26.49 36.16
N ALA A 34 -1.53 25.41 36.31
CA ALA A 34 -3.00 25.36 36.50
C ALA A 34 -3.92 25.26 35.26
N ALA A 35 -5.22 24.99 35.54
CA ALA A 35 -6.34 24.68 34.63
C ALA A 35 -6.14 23.40 33.78
N ALA A 36 -6.66 22.20 34.10
CA ALA A 36 -7.84 21.76 34.86
C ALA A 36 -9.20 21.98 34.18
N ALA A 37 -9.83 20.87 33.75
CA ALA A 37 -11.27 20.70 33.63
C ALA A 37 -11.59 19.20 33.81
N SER A 38 -12.53 18.86 34.69
CA SER A 38 -13.05 17.51 34.86
C SER A 38 -14.37 17.37 34.11
N GLN A 39 -14.74 16.15 33.72
CA GLN A 39 -16.11 15.69 33.93
C GLN A 39 -16.22 14.17 34.00
N SER A 40 -16.98 13.72 34.99
CA SER A 40 -17.37 12.33 35.22
C SER A 40 -18.83 12.15 34.84
N VAL A 41 -19.17 11.06 34.16
CA VAL A 41 -20.53 10.50 34.15
C VAL A 41 -20.43 9.01 34.43
N SER A 42 -21.38 8.50 35.21
CA SER A 42 -21.35 7.16 35.77
C SER A 42 -22.67 6.41 35.54
N GLN A 43 -22.53 5.11 35.28
CA GLN A 43 -23.47 4.05 35.67
C GLN A 43 -24.85 3.91 34.98
N THR A 44 -25.26 2.62 34.96
CA THR A 44 -26.62 2.07 35.04
C THR A 44 -27.62 2.24 33.88
N SER A 45 -28.50 1.26 33.59
CA SER A 45 -28.51 -0.22 33.76
C SER A 45 -29.81 -0.80 33.15
N ASN A 46 -30.05 -2.12 33.27
CA ASN A 46 -31.31 -2.83 33.04
C ASN A 46 -31.73 -2.96 31.55
N GLU A 47 -32.46 -3.96 31.06
CA GLU A 47 -33.14 -5.16 31.63
C GLU A 47 -33.24 -6.22 30.48
N TYR A 48 -33.59 -7.51 30.62
CA TYR A 48 -34.13 -8.31 31.73
C TYR A 48 -33.61 -9.78 31.61
N GLU A 49 -34.47 -10.79 31.84
CA GLU A 49 -34.23 -12.25 31.81
C GLU A 49 -35.29 -12.92 30.88
N SER A 50 -35.22 -14.18 30.45
CA SER A 50 -35.24 -15.40 31.29
C SER A 50 -35.13 -16.70 30.43
N GLN A 51 -35.45 -17.87 31.01
CA GLN A 51 -34.89 -19.17 30.64
C GLN A 51 -35.90 -20.20 30.07
N GLY A 52 -35.38 -21.15 29.29
CA GLY A 52 -35.86 -22.55 29.23
C GLY A 52 -36.08 -23.14 27.82
N ALA A 53 -36.02 -24.45 27.58
CA ALA A 53 -35.33 -25.55 28.29
C ALA A 53 -35.38 -26.85 27.44
N SER A 54 -34.39 -27.74 27.61
CA SER A 54 -34.44 -29.22 27.44
C SER A 54 -34.97 -29.91 26.14
N SER A 55 -34.04 -30.56 25.42
CA SER A 55 -34.05 -32.01 25.05
C SER A 55 -32.69 -32.35 24.41
N GLN A 56 -31.83 -33.32 24.77
CA GLN A 56 -31.91 -34.68 25.36
C GLN A 56 -32.50 -35.80 24.46
N GLY A 57 -31.74 -36.91 24.36
CA GLY A 57 -31.95 -38.08 23.47
C GLY A 57 -30.83 -38.17 22.40
N ALA A 58 -29.79 -39.02 22.44
CA ALA A 58 -29.64 -40.47 22.76
C ALA A 58 -30.10 -41.39 21.59
N GLN A 59 -29.41 -42.47 21.20
CA GLN A 59 -28.03 -42.96 21.49
C GLN A 59 -27.61 -44.08 20.50
N ASP A 60 -26.33 -44.46 20.52
CA ASP A 60 -25.72 -45.78 20.22
C ASP A 60 -25.68 -46.42 18.81
N ASP A 61 -24.47 -46.96 18.51
CA ASP A 61 -24.10 -48.17 17.75
C ASP A 61 -24.44 -48.33 16.24
N ALA A 62 -23.65 -49.01 15.40
CA ALA A 62 -22.61 -50.02 15.67
C ALA A 62 -21.42 -50.04 14.67
N SER A 63 -20.50 -50.98 14.90
CA SER A 63 -19.23 -51.22 14.19
C SER A 63 -19.32 -51.75 12.75
N GLY A 64 -18.51 -51.17 11.85
CA GLY A 64 -17.28 -51.83 11.34
C GLY A 64 -17.32 -52.86 10.16
N SER A 65 -16.30 -52.72 9.31
CA SER A 65 -15.59 -53.78 8.54
C SER A 65 -16.16 -54.36 7.22
N GLN A 66 -15.49 -53.96 6.12
CA GLN A 66 -15.14 -54.73 4.90
C GLN A 66 -16.24 -55.29 3.96
N GLY A 67 -15.96 -55.12 2.65
CA GLY A 67 -16.62 -55.77 1.51
C GLY A 67 -15.91 -55.37 0.22
N VAL A 68 -15.68 -56.30 -0.70
CA VAL A 68 -14.86 -56.12 -1.94
C VAL A 68 -15.62 -56.72 -3.14
N THR A 69 -15.10 -56.51 -4.36
CA THR A 69 -15.47 -57.15 -5.65
C THR A 69 -16.77 -56.72 -6.32
N GLU A 70 -16.93 -56.79 -7.66
CA GLU A 70 -16.07 -56.46 -8.81
C GLU A 70 -16.85 -56.79 -10.12
N TRP A 71 -16.70 -55.99 -11.19
CA TRP A 71 -17.03 -56.33 -12.60
C TRP A 71 -18.54 -56.59 -12.95
N TYR A 72 -18.99 -56.70 -14.21
CA TYR A 72 -18.33 -57.06 -15.47
C TYR A 72 -18.89 -56.36 -16.74
N GLY A 73 -17.99 -56.10 -17.70
CA GLY A 73 -18.22 -56.30 -19.15
C GLY A 73 -18.58 -55.09 -20.04
N ASP A 74 -18.24 -55.08 -21.34
CA ASP A 74 -17.08 -55.66 -22.07
C ASP A 74 -17.05 -55.20 -23.55
N ASP A 75 -16.06 -55.68 -24.33
CA ASP A 75 -15.89 -55.64 -25.80
C ASP A 75 -15.47 -54.32 -26.50
N ALA A 76 -14.61 -54.31 -27.54
CA ALA A 76 -13.53 -55.24 -27.97
C ALA A 76 -12.65 -54.62 -29.10
N ASN A 77 -11.32 -54.89 -29.08
CA ASN A 77 -10.38 -55.00 -30.24
C ASN A 77 -10.11 -53.77 -31.18
N ALA A 78 -8.99 -53.68 -31.93
CA ALA A 78 -7.62 -54.24 -31.78
C ALA A 78 -6.59 -53.61 -32.77
N ALA A 79 -5.30 -53.77 -32.44
CA ALA A 79 -4.13 -53.97 -33.33
C ALA A 79 -3.45 -52.82 -34.14
N ARG A 80 -2.12 -52.97 -34.23
CA ARG A 80 -1.10 -52.41 -35.17
C ARG A 80 -0.68 -53.56 -36.15
N PRO A 81 0.30 -53.50 -37.11
CA PRO A 81 1.41 -52.55 -37.29
C PRO A 81 1.92 -52.25 -38.75
N ASP A 82 3.10 -51.63 -38.85
CA ASP A 82 4.18 -51.70 -39.87
C ASP A 82 3.97 -51.56 -41.40
N GLY A 83 4.78 -50.67 -42.03
CA GLY A 83 5.79 -51.12 -43.01
C GLY A 83 5.68 -50.78 -44.52
N GLY A 84 6.52 -49.85 -45.01
CA GLY A 84 7.47 -50.16 -46.10
C GLY A 84 7.22 -49.79 -47.59
N VAL A 85 7.79 -48.64 -48.00
CA VAL A 85 8.55 -48.32 -49.26
C VAL A 85 7.97 -48.45 -50.69
N ASP A 86 8.10 -47.33 -51.43
CA ASP A 86 8.70 -47.15 -52.79
C ASP A 86 7.85 -46.89 -54.09
N SER A 87 8.52 -46.21 -55.04
CA SER A 87 8.22 -45.95 -56.48
C SER A 87 7.22 -44.84 -56.92
N ASP A 88 7.71 -43.60 -56.88
CA ASP A 88 7.80 -42.60 -57.98
C ASP A 88 6.72 -42.50 -59.11
N SER A 89 6.15 -41.29 -59.28
CA SER A 89 6.15 -40.52 -60.56
C SER A 89 5.34 -39.21 -60.49
N GLY A 90 5.82 -38.13 -61.14
CA GLY A 90 4.96 -37.04 -61.66
C GLY A 90 5.14 -35.60 -61.12
N GLU A 91 5.92 -34.81 -61.86
CA GLU A 91 5.81 -33.34 -62.08
C GLU A 91 6.10 -32.31 -60.96
N GLN A 92 6.94 -31.33 -61.34
CA GLN A 92 7.39 -30.09 -60.68
C GLN A 92 8.03 -29.20 -61.79
N PRO A 93 8.48 -27.93 -61.59
CA PRO A 93 8.39 -27.04 -60.42
C PRO A 93 8.00 -25.56 -60.75
N GLY A 94 8.09 -24.66 -59.76
CA GLY A 94 8.04 -23.19 -59.92
C GLY A 94 7.55 -22.48 -58.64
N ILE A 95 8.29 -22.42 -57.52
CA ILE A 95 9.45 -21.53 -57.23
C ILE A 95 9.04 -20.04 -57.29
N GLY A 96 9.29 -19.18 -56.28
CA GLY A 96 10.02 -19.34 -55.02
C GLY A 96 9.83 -18.11 -54.10
N ILE A 97 10.56 -18.01 -52.98
CA ILE A 97 10.28 -17.06 -51.87
C ILE A 97 11.50 -16.15 -51.56
N GLU A 98 11.20 -14.96 -51.02
CA GLU A 98 11.89 -14.28 -49.90
C GLU A 98 13.02 -13.24 -50.10
N GLU A 99 12.84 -12.16 -49.33
CA GLU A 99 13.77 -11.23 -48.63
C GLU A 99 15.13 -10.70 -49.16
N SER A 100 15.20 -9.36 -49.15
CA SER A 100 16.20 -8.50 -48.44
C SER A 100 17.41 -7.86 -49.17
N ARG A 101 17.52 -6.53 -48.93
CA ARG A 101 18.70 -5.70 -48.59
C ARG A 101 19.97 -5.63 -49.50
N VAL A 102 20.31 -4.37 -49.81
CA VAL A 102 21.64 -3.68 -49.67
C VAL A 102 22.57 -3.53 -50.90
N ASP A 103 22.94 -2.25 -51.10
CA ASP A 103 24.12 -1.58 -51.70
C ASP A 103 24.65 -1.72 -53.16
N GLU A 104 24.93 -0.52 -53.67
CA GLU A 104 26.03 -0.01 -54.52
C GLU A 104 26.47 -0.64 -55.88
N SER A 105 26.56 0.29 -56.85
CA SER A 105 27.70 0.58 -57.75
C SER A 105 27.55 0.32 -59.27
N ASN A 106 27.90 1.39 -60.01
CA ASN A 106 28.53 1.50 -61.33
C ASN A 106 28.20 0.51 -62.47
N GLY A 107 27.96 1.05 -63.68
CA GLY A 107 28.26 0.31 -64.92
C GLY A 107 27.57 0.84 -66.19
N GLU A 108 28.31 1.65 -66.94
CA GLU A 108 28.05 2.20 -68.29
C GLU A 108 27.21 1.35 -69.28
N ALA A 109 26.41 2.03 -70.12
CA ALA A 109 25.79 1.45 -71.32
C ALA A 109 26.83 1.21 -72.44
N PRO A 110 26.51 0.43 -73.50
CA PRO A 110 26.14 1.12 -74.76
C PRO A 110 25.21 0.36 -75.75
N THR A 111 24.70 1.10 -76.75
CA THR A 111 24.36 0.68 -78.15
C THR A 111 23.26 -0.37 -78.42
N ASP A 112 22.53 -0.39 -79.56
CA ASP A 112 22.16 0.64 -80.57
C ASP A 112 21.13 0.05 -81.59
N ASP A 113 20.33 0.89 -82.25
CA ASP A 113 19.60 0.70 -83.54
C ASP A 113 18.67 -0.56 -83.71
N SER A 114 17.78 -0.78 -84.70
CA SER A 114 17.16 -0.05 -85.84
C SER A 114 15.75 -0.68 -86.04
N THR A 115 14.69 -0.18 -86.72
CA THR A 115 14.25 1.11 -87.32
C THR A 115 12.75 0.96 -87.76
N GLU A 116 12.13 2.02 -88.31
CA GLU A 116 10.80 2.09 -88.99
C GLU A 116 9.54 2.09 -88.07
N MET A 117 8.61 3.06 -88.08
CA MET A 117 8.04 3.96 -89.13
C MET A 117 7.10 3.24 -90.13
N ASN A 118 6.12 3.88 -90.79
CA ASN A 118 5.89 5.32 -91.00
C ASN A 118 4.40 5.67 -91.30
N SER A 119 4.12 6.97 -91.39
CA SER A 119 3.12 7.64 -92.27
C SER A 119 1.62 7.53 -91.93
N CYS A 120 0.77 8.55 -92.19
CA CYS A 120 1.03 9.90 -92.71
C CYS A 120 -0.09 10.91 -92.34
N GLU A 121 0.32 12.18 -92.15
CA GLU A 121 -0.16 13.42 -92.81
C GLU A 121 -1.67 13.71 -92.98
N ALA A 122 -2.14 14.96 -93.00
CA ALA A 122 -1.65 16.26 -92.51
C ALA A 122 -2.77 17.29 -92.78
N ASP A 123 -2.83 18.39 -92.02
CA ASP A 123 -3.27 19.68 -92.58
C ASP A 123 -2.58 20.84 -91.84
N SER A 124 -2.57 22.04 -92.45
CA SER A 124 -1.65 23.14 -92.09
C SER A 124 -2.38 24.44 -91.72
N LEU A 125 -1.62 25.53 -91.44
CA LEU A 125 -2.03 26.86 -90.92
C LEU A 125 -2.20 26.88 -89.38
N GLU A 126 -1.73 27.86 -88.58
CA GLU A 126 -1.01 29.16 -88.76
C GLU A 126 -0.03 29.39 -87.54
N PRO A 127 0.68 30.54 -87.41
CA PRO A 127 1.73 30.77 -86.38
C PRO A 127 1.32 30.78 -84.88
N ASN A 128 2.32 31.05 -84.02
CA ASN A 128 2.26 31.15 -82.54
C ASN A 128 2.19 29.85 -81.71
N SER A 129 2.69 28.74 -82.26
CA SER A 129 2.99 27.52 -81.46
C SER A 129 4.29 27.67 -80.64
N TRP A 130 4.16 27.96 -79.34
CA TRP A 130 5.08 27.84 -78.16
C TRP A 130 6.62 27.96 -78.26
N ARG A 131 7.19 28.27 -79.42
CA ARG A 131 8.62 28.09 -79.74
C ARG A 131 9.33 29.39 -80.10
N PHE A 132 8.76 30.54 -79.77
CA PHE A 132 9.24 31.85 -80.21
C PHE A 132 9.21 32.88 -79.08
N GLU A 133 10.35 33.54 -78.85
CA GLU A 133 10.45 34.74 -78.00
C GLU A 133 10.91 35.91 -78.88
N ASN A 134 10.27 37.08 -78.73
CA ASN A 134 10.64 38.32 -79.45
C ASN A 134 10.78 38.17 -80.99
N GLY A 135 10.11 37.18 -81.59
CA GLY A 135 10.14 36.90 -83.04
C GLY A 135 11.30 36.01 -83.51
N VAL A 136 12.05 35.38 -82.60
CA VAL A 136 13.12 34.42 -82.91
C VAL A 136 12.81 33.07 -82.28
N LEU A 137 13.23 31.99 -82.95
CA LEU A 137 12.98 30.61 -82.54
C LEU A 137 13.82 30.23 -81.32
N ILE A 138 13.19 29.69 -80.27
CA ILE A 138 13.83 29.28 -79.01
C ILE A 138 14.39 27.86 -79.17
N ASP A 139 15.65 27.67 -78.80
CA ASP A 139 16.27 26.35 -78.71
C ASP A 139 15.95 25.69 -77.36
N SER A 140 15.56 24.42 -77.37
CA SER A 140 14.76 23.83 -76.30
C SER A 140 15.59 23.17 -75.19
N ASP A 141 16.19 23.97 -74.30
CA ASP A 141 16.89 23.43 -73.11
C ASP A 141 17.06 24.41 -71.92
N ASN A 142 16.16 25.40 -71.75
CA ASN A 142 16.21 26.31 -70.59
C ASN A 142 14.85 26.85 -70.11
N GLY A 143 14.48 26.53 -68.86
CA GLY A 143 13.83 27.50 -67.96
C GLY A 143 12.34 27.80 -68.13
N ASP A 144 11.51 26.84 -68.51
CA ASP A 144 10.04 27.01 -68.44
C ASP A 144 9.59 27.13 -66.96
N ILE A 145 8.69 28.08 -66.65
CA ILE A 145 8.26 28.34 -65.26
C ILE A 145 7.18 27.32 -64.88
N ASP A 146 7.54 26.29 -64.09
CA ASP A 146 6.59 25.27 -63.66
C ASP A 146 5.46 25.88 -62.80
N ALA A 147 4.25 25.90 -63.36
CA ALA A 147 3.06 26.43 -62.71
C ALA A 147 2.63 25.63 -61.46
N GLN A 148 3.11 24.39 -61.26
CA GLN A 148 2.89 23.65 -60.01
C GLN A 148 3.66 24.26 -58.82
N SER A 149 4.70 25.07 -59.06
CA SER A 149 5.45 25.74 -57.99
C SER A 149 4.75 26.97 -57.40
N LEU A 150 3.74 27.53 -58.10
CA LEU A 150 3.19 28.85 -57.77
C LEU A 150 1.87 28.82 -56.98
N THR A 151 1.28 27.66 -56.68
CA THR A 151 -0.06 27.61 -56.05
C THR A 151 -0.07 28.27 -54.67
N ASP A 152 0.94 28.00 -53.83
CA ASP A 152 1.08 28.52 -52.47
C ASP A 152 1.98 29.78 -52.35
N ASP A 153 2.57 30.22 -53.47
CA ASP A 153 3.46 31.38 -53.49
C ASP A 153 2.66 32.70 -53.40
N PRO A 154 3.14 33.71 -52.65
CA PRO A 154 2.42 34.97 -52.49
C PRO A 154 2.29 35.70 -53.83
N LEU A 155 1.12 36.31 -54.06
CA LEU A 155 0.86 37.11 -55.25
C LEU A 155 1.98 38.14 -55.48
N PRO A 156 2.48 38.31 -56.72
CA PRO A 156 3.58 39.24 -57.00
C PRO A 156 3.20 40.66 -56.61
N ASN A 157 4.16 41.45 -56.13
CA ASN A 157 3.89 42.74 -55.49
C ASN A 157 3.01 43.67 -56.33
N GLY A 158 1.79 43.97 -55.85
CA GLY A 158 0.77 44.75 -56.54
C GLY A 158 -0.40 43.93 -57.10
N ALA A 159 -0.23 42.61 -57.29
CA ALA A 159 -1.32 41.71 -57.64
C ALA A 159 -2.23 41.44 -56.42
N VAL A 160 -3.53 41.41 -56.68
CA VAL A 160 -4.60 41.28 -55.68
C VAL A 160 -5.36 39.96 -55.76
N ALA A 161 -5.26 39.26 -56.90
CA ALA A 161 -5.97 38.01 -57.16
C ALA A 161 -5.29 37.21 -58.29
N ARG A 162 -5.53 35.90 -58.31
CA ARG A 162 -5.12 34.96 -59.37
C ARG A 162 -6.34 34.48 -60.15
N GLY A 163 -6.23 34.45 -61.47
CA GLY A 163 -7.31 34.04 -62.37
C GLY A 163 -6.83 33.19 -63.53
N ILE A 164 -7.79 32.76 -64.34
CA ILE A 164 -7.55 32.01 -65.58
C ILE A 164 -8.22 32.71 -66.76
N ASP A 165 -7.78 32.40 -67.97
CA ASP A 165 -8.62 32.58 -69.16
C ASP A 165 -8.83 31.24 -69.88
N VAL A 166 -10.03 31.05 -70.43
CA VAL A 166 -10.47 29.73 -70.94
C VAL A 166 -11.39 29.83 -72.15
N SER A 167 -11.40 28.74 -72.91
CA SER A 167 -12.03 28.61 -74.22
C SER A 167 -12.50 27.17 -74.50
N ASN A 168 -13.07 26.94 -75.68
CA ASN A 168 -13.35 25.58 -76.15
C ASN A 168 -12.10 24.67 -76.21
N HIS A 169 -10.87 25.21 -76.29
CA HIS A 169 -9.63 24.42 -76.27
C HIS A 169 -9.40 23.70 -74.93
N GLN A 170 -9.87 24.26 -73.82
CA GLN A 170 -9.82 23.64 -72.48
C GLN A 170 -10.97 22.63 -72.23
N GLY A 171 -11.88 22.46 -73.20
CA GLY A 171 -12.99 21.52 -73.14
C GLY A 171 -14.01 21.85 -72.04
N THR A 172 -14.49 20.83 -71.33
CA THR A 172 -15.49 21.01 -70.26
C THR A 172 -14.80 21.29 -68.92
N VAL A 173 -14.83 22.55 -68.48
CA VAL A 173 -14.24 22.98 -67.20
C VAL A 173 -15.13 22.59 -66.01
N ASP A 174 -14.56 22.01 -64.96
CA ASP A 174 -15.22 21.80 -63.66
C ASP A 174 -14.99 22.99 -62.73
N TRP A 175 -15.88 23.98 -62.83
CA TRP A 175 -15.79 25.25 -62.13
C TRP A 175 -15.80 25.13 -60.60
N ASN A 176 -16.31 24.03 -60.04
CA ASN A 176 -16.26 23.79 -58.60
C ASN A 176 -14.84 23.47 -58.15
N LYS A 177 -14.09 22.68 -58.94
CA LYS A 177 -12.66 22.42 -58.69
C LYS A 177 -11.81 23.66 -58.94
N VAL A 178 -12.11 24.43 -59.99
CA VAL A 178 -11.42 25.70 -60.28
C VAL A 178 -11.54 26.67 -59.10
N LYS A 179 -12.76 26.86 -58.55
CA LYS A 179 -12.96 27.70 -57.36
C LYS A 179 -12.30 27.11 -56.10
N ALA A 180 -12.29 25.78 -55.94
CA ALA A 180 -11.58 25.12 -54.84
C ALA A 180 -10.05 25.22 -54.94
N ALA A 181 -9.50 25.40 -56.14
CA ALA A 181 -8.07 25.58 -56.42
C ALA A 181 -7.55 27.02 -56.17
N GLY A 182 -8.39 27.92 -55.64
CA GLY A 182 -7.99 29.31 -55.38
C GLY A 182 -7.89 30.18 -56.63
N ILE A 183 -8.72 29.90 -57.65
CA ILE A 183 -8.92 30.80 -58.79
C ILE A 183 -10.03 31.80 -58.41
N ASP A 184 -9.63 33.07 -58.29
CA ASP A 184 -10.47 34.18 -57.83
C ASP A 184 -11.36 34.75 -58.95
N PHE A 185 -10.90 34.67 -60.21
CA PHE A 185 -11.60 35.24 -61.38
C PHE A 185 -11.33 34.48 -62.69
N ALA A 186 -12.14 34.76 -63.72
CA ALA A 186 -11.94 34.20 -65.07
C ALA A 186 -12.08 35.26 -66.19
N ILE A 187 -11.50 35.01 -67.37
CA ILE A 187 -11.81 35.74 -68.62
C ILE A 187 -12.21 34.70 -69.67
N LEU A 188 -13.40 34.84 -70.26
CA LEU A 188 -14.01 33.80 -71.09
C LEU A 188 -14.00 34.16 -72.58
N LYS A 189 -13.55 33.25 -73.44
CA LYS A 189 -13.63 33.42 -74.90
C LYS A 189 -15.11 33.46 -75.32
N VAL A 190 -15.57 34.56 -75.94
CA VAL A 190 -16.97 34.71 -76.41
C VAL A 190 -17.11 34.37 -77.89
N GLY A 191 -16.09 34.67 -78.69
CA GLY A 191 -16.06 34.37 -80.12
C GLY A 191 -14.70 34.66 -80.73
N PRO A 192 -14.14 33.69 -81.46
CA PRO A 192 -13.60 34.02 -82.79
C PRO A 192 -13.81 32.88 -83.82
N VAL A 193 -14.60 31.87 -83.49
CA VAL A 193 -14.69 30.63 -84.27
C VAL A 193 -15.46 30.87 -85.57
N TYR A 194 -14.75 31.23 -86.65
CA TYR A 194 -15.22 31.48 -88.02
C TYR A 194 -16.76 31.48 -88.23
N GLY A 195 -17.42 32.56 -87.78
CA GLY A 195 -18.85 32.80 -88.00
C GLY A 195 -19.81 32.41 -86.86
N LYS A 196 -19.33 31.89 -85.72
CA LYS A 196 -20.13 31.51 -84.55
C LYS A 196 -19.42 31.87 -83.21
N PRO A 197 -20.12 31.87 -82.05
CA PRO A 197 -19.47 32.03 -80.76
C PRO A 197 -18.57 30.83 -80.41
N ASP A 198 -17.79 30.97 -79.32
CA ASP A 198 -17.06 29.85 -78.71
C ASP A 198 -18.04 28.81 -78.14
N ASP A 199 -17.80 27.53 -78.42
CA ASP A 199 -18.69 26.41 -78.04
C ASP A 199 -18.80 26.18 -76.51
N SER A 200 -17.92 26.80 -75.71
CA SER A 200 -17.92 26.69 -74.25
C SER A 200 -18.52 27.91 -73.54
N PHE A 201 -18.71 29.04 -74.25
CA PHE A 201 -18.99 30.35 -73.64
C PHE A 201 -20.19 30.34 -72.68
N GLU A 202 -21.38 29.98 -73.18
CA GLU A 202 -22.65 29.94 -72.43
C GLU A 202 -22.52 29.15 -71.12
N ARG A 203 -21.92 27.95 -71.18
CA ARG A 203 -21.74 27.09 -70.01
C ARG A 203 -20.76 27.71 -69.00
N ASN A 204 -19.68 28.31 -69.48
CA ASN A 204 -18.67 28.90 -68.61
C ASN A 204 -19.19 30.17 -67.93
N ALA A 205 -19.92 31.03 -68.64
CA ALA A 205 -20.58 32.20 -68.06
C ALA A 205 -21.62 31.80 -67.01
N ALA A 206 -22.51 30.85 -67.34
CA ALA A 206 -23.54 30.36 -66.42
C ALA A 206 -22.95 29.69 -65.15
N GLU A 207 -21.83 28.96 -65.25
CA GLU A 207 -21.17 28.36 -64.09
C GLU A 207 -20.41 29.40 -63.24
N CYS A 208 -19.78 30.42 -63.85
CA CYS A 208 -19.20 31.55 -63.13
C CYS A 208 -20.28 32.33 -62.35
N GLU A 209 -21.42 32.62 -62.99
CA GLU A 209 -22.58 33.26 -62.35
C GLU A 209 -23.15 32.38 -61.22
N ARG A 210 -23.35 31.07 -61.44
CA ARG A 210 -23.84 30.12 -60.42
C ARG A 210 -22.95 30.05 -59.19
N LEU A 211 -21.63 30.17 -59.36
CA LEU A 211 -20.65 30.08 -58.28
C LEU A 211 -20.25 31.43 -57.69
N GLY A 212 -20.69 32.55 -58.27
CA GLY A 212 -20.20 33.89 -57.90
C GLY A 212 -18.69 33.99 -58.07
N ILE A 213 -18.20 33.68 -59.27
CA ILE A 213 -16.82 33.92 -59.72
C ILE A 213 -16.86 35.18 -60.61
N PRO A 214 -16.21 36.30 -60.22
CA PRO A 214 -16.05 37.45 -61.09
C PRO A 214 -15.44 37.05 -62.44
N TYR A 215 -16.06 37.47 -63.54
CA TYR A 215 -15.56 37.13 -64.86
C TYR A 215 -15.66 38.27 -65.88
N GLY A 216 -14.73 38.26 -66.83
CA GLY A 216 -14.74 39.09 -68.05
C GLY A 216 -14.88 38.22 -69.29
N VAL A 217 -14.79 38.82 -70.47
CA VAL A 217 -14.80 38.08 -71.74
C VAL A 217 -13.78 38.62 -72.73
N TYR A 218 -13.42 37.83 -73.74
CA TYR A 218 -12.60 38.29 -74.87
C TYR A 218 -13.10 37.83 -76.24
N TYR A 219 -12.92 38.69 -77.25
CA TYR A 219 -13.16 38.40 -78.66
C TYR A 219 -11.85 38.58 -79.45
N TYR A 220 -11.36 37.50 -80.07
CA TYR A 220 -10.13 37.48 -80.88
C TYR A 220 -10.43 37.92 -82.31
N SER A 221 -9.72 38.94 -82.78
CA SER A 221 -10.10 39.70 -83.97
C SER A 221 -9.38 39.26 -85.25
N TYR A 222 -10.10 39.34 -86.37
CA TYR A 222 -9.53 39.31 -87.73
C TYR A 222 -9.71 40.64 -88.47
N ALA A 223 -10.11 41.71 -87.77
CA ALA A 223 -10.54 42.96 -88.38
C ALA A 223 -9.38 43.72 -89.05
N ARG A 224 -9.47 43.88 -90.37
CA ARG A 224 -8.64 44.81 -91.17
C ARG A 224 -9.34 46.14 -91.45
N SER A 225 -10.51 46.39 -90.87
CA SER A 225 -11.24 47.66 -91.01
C SER A 225 -12.06 48.03 -89.77
N VAL A 226 -12.34 49.33 -89.63
CA VAL A 226 -13.26 49.89 -88.62
C VAL A 226 -14.68 49.32 -88.79
N GLU A 227 -15.11 49.02 -90.00
CA GLU A 227 -16.43 48.42 -90.25
C GLU A 227 -16.50 47.00 -89.70
N ASP A 228 -15.42 46.23 -89.83
CA ASP A 228 -15.35 44.85 -89.31
C ASP A 228 -15.24 44.83 -87.79
N ALA A 229 -14.45 45.72 -87.19
CA ALA A 229 -14.39 45.88 -85.73
C ALA A 229 -15.77 46.20 -85.11
N ASN A 230 -16.60 47.00 -85.78
CA ASN A 230 -17.99 47.23 -85.36
C ASN A 230 -18.86 45.96 -85.50
N LYS A 231 -18.67 45.13 -86.53
CA LYS A 231 -19.36 43.84 -86.68
C LYS A 231 -18.93 42.84 -85.60
N GLU A 232 -17.68 42.85 -85.19
CA GLU A 232 -17.14 41.98 -84.14
C GLU A 232 -17.66 42.40 -82.76
N ALA A 233 -17.77 43.70 -82.48
CA ALA A 233 -18.45 44.21 -81.29
C ALA A 233 -19.96 43.88 -81.30
N ASP A 234 -20.66 44.08 -82.41
CA ASP A 234 -22.10 43.75 -82.53
C ASP A 234 -22.36 42.24 -82.37
N ARG A 235 -21.45 41.37 -82.84
CA ARG A 235 -21.48 39.93 -82.54
C ARG A 235 -21.23 39.64 -81.06
N THR A 236 -20.24 40.30 -80.46
CA THR A 236 -19.93 40.16 -79.02
C THR A 236 -21.16 40.46 -78.17
N LEU A 237 -21.86 41.55 -78.46
CA LEU A 237 -23.11 41.91 -77.78
C LEU A 237 -24.24 40.90 -78.04
N ALA A 238 -24.36 40.39 -79.27
CA ALA A 238 -25.35 39.37 -79.61
C ALA A 238 -25.08 38.00 -78.94
N TRP A 239 -23.82 37.68 -78.63
CA TRP A 239 -23.39 36.41 -78.04
C TRP A 239 -23.23 36.47 -76.52
N LEU A 240 -22.97 37.64 -75.93
CA LEU A 240 -23.15 37.89 -74.49
C LEU A 240 -24.60 37.65 -74.06
N GLY A 241 -25.57 38.02 -74.90
CA GLY A 241 -26.99 37.66 -74.70
C GLY A 241 -27.56 38.20 -73.39
N GLY A 242 -27.84 37.30 -72.44
CA GLY A 242 -28.35 37.64 -71.10
C GLY A 242 -27.28 37.73 -70.01
N HIS A 243 -26.02 37.39 -70.30
CA HIS A 243 -24.94 37.31 -69.32
C HIS A 243 -24.37 38.67 -68.94
N HIS A 244 -23.86 38.78 -67.70
CA HIS A 244 -23.44 40.06 -67.11
C HIS A 244 -22.00 39.97 -66.54
N PRO A 245 -20.96 39.97 -67.39
CA PRO A 245 -19.57 39.99 -66.94
C PRO A 245 -19.27 41.21 -66.04
N SER A 246 -18.61 40.95 -64.91
CA SER A 246 -18.24 41.96 -63.92
C SER A 246 -16.88 42.62 -64.22
N LEU A 247 -16.04 41.94 -64.99
CA LEU A 247 -14.74 42.44 -65.48
C LEU A 247 -14.88 42.92 -66.95
N PRO A 248 -13.88 43.61 -67.51
CA PRO A 248 -14.00 44.18 -68.86
C PRO A 248 -14.20 43.15 -69.98
N VAL A 249 -14.68 43.67 -71.11
CA VAL A 249 -14.71 42.98 -72.41
C VAL A 249 -13.44 43.35 -73.16
N TYR A 250 -12.56 42.36 -73.39
CA TYR A 250 -11.30 42.56 -74.10
C TYR A 250 -11.44 42.31 -75.60
N TYR A 251 -10.87 43.22 -76.37
CA TYR A 251 -10.62 43.03 -77.79
C TYR A 251 -9.20 42.49 -77.95
N ASP A 252 -9.11 41.27 -78.46
CA ASP A 252 -7.87 40.49 -78.55
C ASP A 252 -7.29 40.66 -79.96
N LEU A 253 -6.09 41.26 -80.01
CA LEU A 253 -5.44 41.79 -81.21
C LEU A 253 -3.99 41.31 -81.31
N GLU A 254 -3.80 40.07 -81.75
CA GLU A 254 -2.46 39.48 -81.96
C GLU A 254 -2.25 38.71 -83.28
N ASP A 255 -3.29 38.48 -84.09
CA ASP A 255 -3.18 37.66 -85.29
C ASP A 255 -2.31 38.32 -86.40
N SER A 256 -1.36 37.56 -86.95
CA SER A 256 -0.49 38.01 -88.03
C SER A 256 -1.27 38.45 -89.29
N TYR A 257 -2.45 37.90 -89.51
CA TYR A 257 -3.38 38.27 -90.57
C TYR A 257 -3.68 39.77 -90.57
N ILE A 258 -3.74 40.44 -89.41
CA ILE A 258 -3.98 41.89 -89.35
C ILE A 258 -2.77 42.67 -89.88
N LEU A 259 -1.55 42.19 -89.63
CA LEU A 259 -0.30 42.79 -90.12
C LEU A 259 -0.06 42.50 -91.62
N GLN A 260 -0.64 41.44 -92.16
CA GLN A 260 -0.61 41.08 -93.59
C GLN A 260 -1.59 41.90 -94.47
N ASP A 261 -2.20 42.95 -93.93
CA ASP A 261 -3.03 43.90 -94.68
C ASP A 261 -2.16 44.78 -95.60
N PRO A 262 -2.39 44.83 -96.93
CA PRO A 262 -1.60 45.69 -97.82
C PRO A 262 -1.75 47.19 -97.51
N ASP A 263 -2.83 47.59 -96.84
CA ASP A 263 -3.07 48.96 -96.36
C ASP A 263 -2.82 49.09 -94.84
N PHE A 264 -1.96 48.22 -94.25
CA PHE A 264 -1.65 48.24 -92.83
C PHE A 264 -1.01 49.56 -92.38
N SER A 265 -1.50 50.11 -91.27
CA SER A 265 -0.81 51.16 -90.51
C SER A 265 -1.22 51.11 -89.03
N LYS A 266 -0.35 51.61 -88.15
CA LYS A 266 -0.64 51.66 -86.70
C LYS A 266 -1.84 52.55 -86.38
N ASP A 267 -2.05 53.61 -87.17
CA ASP A 267 -3.22 54.49 -87.03
C ASP A 267 -4.53 53.76 -87.42
N LYS A 268 -4.49 52.92 -88.46
CA LYS A 268 -5.62 52.06 -88.86
C LYS A 268 -5.93 51.01 -87.79
N LEU A 269 -4.90 50.36 -87.23
CA LEU A 269 -5.03 49.42 -86.12
C LEU A 269 -5.56 50.10 -84.84
N THR A 270 -5.11 51.32 -84.54
CA THR A 270 -5.61 52.15 -83.43
C THR A 270 -7.09 52.45 -83.60
N GLN A 271 -7.53 52.82 -84.82
CA GLN A 271 -8.95 53.06 -85.13
C GLN A 271 -9.79 51.77 -85.05
N ILE A 272 -9.23 50.62 -85.43
CA ILE A 272 -9.86 49.29 -85.29
C ILE A 272 -10.08 48.95 -83.81
N ALA A 273 -9.08 49.12 -82.95
CA ALA A 273 -9.22 48.93 -81.50
C ALA A 273 -10.25 49.89 -80.89
N GLN A 274 -10.15 51.19 -81.20
CA GLN A 274 -11.11 52.20 -80.75
C GLN A 274 -12.54 51.90 -81.21
N ALA A 275 -12.73 51.37 -82.42
CA ALA A 275 -14.06 51.07 -82.94
C ALA A 275 -14.78 50.01 -82.10
N PHE A 276 -14.09 48.93 -81.72
CA PHE A 276 -14.65 47.91 -80.84
C PHE A 276 -14.85 48.45 -79.41
N CYS A 277 -13.81 49.04 -78.82
CA CYS A 277 -13.84 49.52 -77.43
C CYS A 277 -14.96 50.55 -77.18
N ASN A 278 -15.06 51.58 -78.03
CA ASN A 278 -16.14 52.58 -77.94
C ASN A 278 -17.54 51.96 -78.16
N ARG A 279 -17.66 50.88 -78.96
CA ARG A 279 -18.94 50.22 -79.23
C ARG A 279 -19.45 49.44 -78.01
N MET A 280 -18.54 48.81 -77.25
CA MET A 280 -18.86 48.13 -75.99
C MET A 280 -19.16 49.12 -74.86
N GLU A 281 -18.41 50.22 -74.77
CA GLU A 281 -18.63 51.27 -73.76
C GLU A 281 -19.91 52.08 -73.99
N ALA A 282 -20.29 52.31 -75.26
CA ALA A 282 -21.56 52.96 -75.62
C ALA A 282 -22.81 52.21 -75.14
N VAL A 283 -22.69 50.92 -74.77
CA VAL A 283 -23.76 50.11 -74.18
C VAL A 283 -23.52 49.73 -72.71
N GLY A 284 -22.49 50.29 -72.07
CA GLY A 284 -22.27 50.23 -70.62
C GLY A 284 -21.29 49.17 -70.12
N PHE A 285 -20.67 48.37 -71.00
CA PHE A 285 -19.57 47.49 -70.59
C PHE A 285 -18.26 48.27 -70.47
N LYS A 286 -17.41 47.93 -69.48
CA LYS A 286 -16.00 48.35 -69.51
C LYS A 286 -15.31 47.64 -70.67
N SER A 287 -14.52 48.36 -71.46
CA SER A 287 -13.73 47.74 -72.54
C SER A 287 -12.24 47.74 -72.23
N GLY A 288 -11.52 46.85 -72.91
CA GLY A 288 -10.07 46.80 -72.86
C GLY A 288 -9.46 46.17 -74.10
N ILE A 289 -8.14 46.20 -74.18
CA ILE A 289 -7.35 45.60 -75.26
C ILE A 289 -6.49 44.50 -74.65
N TYR A 290 -6.55 43.30 -75.23
CA TYR A 290 -5.57 42.25 -74.99
C TYR A 290 -4.59 42.19 -76.15
N ALA A 291 -3.30 42.14 -75.82
CA ALA A 291 -2.24 41.71 -76.73
C ALA A 291 -0.96 41.39 -75.95
N ASN A 292 -0.04 40.69 -76.60
CA ASN A 292 1.29 40.46 -76.05
C ASN A 292 2.16 41.75 -76.00
N LEU A 293 3.17 41.74 -75.13
CA LEU A 293 4.07 42.88 -74.87
C LEU A 293 4.64 43.52 -76.16
N ASN A 294 5.00 42.71 -77.15
CA ASN A 294 5.53 43.21 -78.42
C ASN A 294 4.47 44.02 -79.18
N TRP A 295 3.24 43.51 -79.30
CA TRP A 295 2.14 44.23 -79.94
C TRP A 295 1.79 45.53 -79.22
N LEU A 296 1.69 45.52 -77.88
CA LEU A 296 1.41 46.72 -77.10
C LEU A 296 2.52 47.78 -77.20
N ASN A 297 3.79 47.38 -77.28
CA ASN A 297 4.92 48.31 -77.42
C ASN A 297 5.17 48.78 -78.86
N ASN A 298 4.84 47.98 -79.88
CA ASN A 298 5.24 48.26 -81.28
C ASN A 298 4.09 48.50 -82.26
N TYR A 299 2.87 48.01 -82.04
CA TYR A 299 1.75 48.17 -82.99
C TYR A 299 0.55 48.93 -82.39
N LEU A 300 0.24 48.69 -81.11
CA LEU A 300 -0.85 49.31 -80.35
C LEU A 300 -0.36 50.41 -79.40
N ASN A 301 0.81 51.00 -79.68
CA ASN A 301 1.46 51.98 -78.79
C ASN A 301 0.95 53.43 -78.94
N SER A 302 -0.28 53.62 -79.43
CA SER A 302 -0.88 54.94 -79.59
C SER A 302 -1.39 55.49 -78.25
N PRO A 303 -1.01 56.70 -77.83
CA PRO A 303 -1.54 57.32 -76.61
C PRO A 303 -3.06 57.44 -76.56
N SER A 304 -3.74 57.43 -77.72
CA SER A 304 -5.20 57.47 -77.80
C SER A 304 -5.91 56.15 -77.45
N LEU A 305 -5.14 55.11 -77.08
CA LEU A 305 -5.67 53.86 -76.49
C LEU A 305 -5.59 53.83 -74.96
N SER A 306 -4.86 54.77 -74.33
CA SER A 306 -4.66 54.83 -72.86
C SER A 306 -5.92 55.08 -72.01
N GLY A 307 -7.07 55.34 -72.65
CA GLY A 307 -8.37 55.42 -71.96
C GLY A 307 -9.02 54.05 -71.69
N TYR A 308 -8.58 53.00 -72.37
CA TYR A 308 -9.09 51.63 -72.21
C TYR A 308 -8.19 50.80 -71.30
N ASP A 309 -8.75 49.80 -70.64
CA ASP A 309 -7.95 48.88 -69.84
C ASP A 309 -7.05 48.00 -70.72
N HIS A 310 -5.90 47.58 -70.20
CA HIS A 310 -4.99 46.69 -70.90
C HIS A 310 -4.86 45.36 -70.14
N TRP A 311 -4.92 44.27 -70.88
CA TRP A 311 -4.58 42.93 -70.44
C TRP A 311 -3.34 42.47 -71.21
N VAL A 312 -2.22 42.31 -70.51
CA VAL A 312 -0.90 42.11 -71.14
C VAL A 312 -0.54 40.63 -71.14
N ALA A 313 -0.19 40.06 -72.30
CA ALA A 313 0.50 38.76 -72.33
C ALA A 313 2.03 38.93 -72.31
N GLN A 314 2.67 38.35 -71.29
CA GLN A 314 4.13 38.21 -71.21
C GLN A 314 4.46 37.05 -70.26
N TYR A 315 4.87 35.90 -70.81
CA TYR A 315 5.24 34.72 -70.02
C TYR A 315 6.62 34.91 -69.39
N ASN A 316 6.65 35.46 -68.17
CA ASN A 316 7.87 35.89 -67.49
C ASN A 316 7.62 35.96 -65.96
N TRP A 317 8.66 36.20 -65.17
CA TRP A 317 8.55 36.40 -63.71
C TRP A 317 8.07 37.82 -63.31
N ARG A 318 7.98 38.75 -64.26
CA ARG A 318 7.35 40.07 -64.11
C ARG A 318 6.79 40.57 -65.44
N CYS A 319 5.84 41.50 -65.39
CA CYS A 319 5.44 42.29 -66.55
C CYS A 319 6.38 43.50 -66.72
N ASP A 320 6.93 43.67 -67.92
CA ASP A 320 7.81 44.79 -68.32
C ASP A 320 7.05 45.90 -69.08
N TYR A 321 5.72 45.81 -69.19
CA TYR A 321 4.91 46.84 -69.85
C TYR A 321 4.88 48.13 -69.01
N ALA A 322 5.25 49.25 -69.64
CA ALA A 322 5.35 50.55 -68.97
C ALA A 322 4.02 51.35 -68.96
N GLY A 323 2.98 50.85 -69.63
CA GLY A 323 1.62 51.41 -69.57
C GLY A 323 0.82 50.86 -68.39
N SER A 324 -0.39 51.40 -68.18
CA SER A 324 -1.32 50.91 -67.16
C SER A 324 -2.06 49.67 -67.66
N TYR A 325 -2.09 48.62 -66.84
CA TYR A 325 -2.83 47.37 -67.08
C TYR A 325 -3.54 46.92 -65.80
N SER A 326 -4.74 46.33 -65.90
CA SER A 326 -5.40 45.69 -64.75
C SER A 326 -5.12 44.19 -64.65
N PHE A 327 -4.69 43.55 -65.76
CA PHE A 327 -4.43 42.11 -65.82
C PHE A 327 -3.14 41.79 -66.58
N TRP A 328 -2.46 40.73 -66.14
CA TRP A 328 -1.25 40.21 -66.78
C TRP A 328 -1.33 38.68 -66.88
N GLN A 329 -1.31 38.17 -68.11
CA GLN A 329 -1.20 36.75 -68.43
C GLN A 329 0.29 36.38 -68.36
N TYR A 330 0.64 35.57 -67.36
CA TYR A 330 2.03 35.28 -66.97
C TYR A 330 2.49 33.87 -67.36
N SER A 331 1.58 32.99 -67.78
CA SER A 331 1.88 31.64 -68.27
C SER A 331 0.74 31.14 -69.15
N SER A 332 1.08 30.34 -70.17
CA SER A 332 0.15 29.53 -70.98
C SER A 332 0.31 28.02 -70.71
N SER A 333 0.95 27.67 -69.59
CA SER A 333 1.34 26.32 -69.17
C SER A 333 0.78 25.93 -67.80
N GLY A 334 -0.23 26.66 -67.31
CA GLY A 334 -0.91 26.42 -66.04
C GLY A 334 -1.55 25.04 -65.94
N ASN A 335 -1.45 24.41 -64.77
CA ASN A 335 -2.15 23.17 -64.43
C ASN A 335 -3.16 23.47 -63.32
N VAL A 336 -4.42 23.72 -63.71
CA VAL A 336 -5.49 24.15 -62.80
C VAL A 336 -6.47 23.01 -62.57
N PRO A 337 -6.65 22.52 -61.32
CA PRO A 337 -7.62 21.47 -61.01
C PRO A 337 -9.03 21.82 -61.51
N GLY A 338 -9.54 21.03 -62.46
CA GLY A 338 -10.83 21.26 -63.11
C GLY A 338 -10.75 21.79 -64.54
N VAL A 339 -9.58 22.23 -65.00
CA VAL A 339 -9.28 22.53 -66.41
C VAL A 339 -8.61 21.31 -67.05
N ASN A 340 -8.85 21.05 -68.34
CA ASN A 340 -8.25 19.93 -69.05
C ASN A 340 -7.03 20.41 -69.84
N GLY A 341 -5.85 19.85 -69.56
CA GLY A 341 -4.60 20.22 -70.24
C GLY A 341 -4.01 21.54 -69.73
N ARG A 342 -3.36 22.30 -70.62
CA ARG A 342 -2.76 23.60 -70.29
C ARG A 342 -3.84 24.68 -70.14
N CYS A 343 -3.71 25.47 -69.08
CA CYS A 343 -4.54 26.62 -68.77
C CYS A 343 -3.71 27.90 -68.85
N ASP A 344 -4.32 28.97 -69.33
CA ASP A 344 -3.72 30.29 -69.38
C ASP A 344 -3.96 31.00 -68.04
N MET A 345 -2.89 31.58 -67.48
CA MET A 345 -2.81 32.00 -66.07
C MET A 345 -2.59 33.50 -65.92
N ASN A 346 -3.40 34.11 -65.07
CA ASN A 346 -3.51 35.57 -64.96
C ASN A 346 -3.35 36.08 -63.53
N TYR A 347 -2.74 37.26 -63.39
CA TYR A 347 -2.80 38.07 -62.17
C TYR A 347 -3.63 39.33 -62.42
N CYS A 348 -4.52 39.65 -61.49
CA CYS A 348 -5.21 40.95 -61.46
C CYS A 348 -4.44 41.90 -60.53
N PHE A 349 -4.29 43.16 -60.94
CA PHE A 349 -3.63 44.23 -60.18
C PHE A 349 -4.63 45.32 -59.71
N ASN A 350 -5.91 45.18 -60.04
CA ASN A 350 -6.95 46.19 -59.81
C ASN A 350 -8.12 45.62 -58.99
N GLY A 351 -7.98 45.58 -57.66
CA GLY A 351 -8.98 44.98 -56.75
C GLY A 351 -10.37 45.60 -56.83
N SER A 352 -10.46 46.84 -57.33
CA SER A 352 -11.73 47.54 -57.62
C SER A 352 -12.60 46.86 -58.68
N LEU A 353 -12.08 45.85 -59.39
CA LEU A 353 -12.83 45.04 -60.35
C LEU A 353 -13.46 43.79 -59.72
N LEU A 354 -13.04 43.39 -58.51
CA LEU A 354 -13.39 42.10 -57.89
C LEU A 354 -14.53 42.18 -56.87
N ASN A 355 -15.02 43.39 -56.53
CA ASN A 355 -16.22 43.65 -55.73
C ASN A 355 -16.34 42.87 -54.39
N VAL A 356 -15.33 42.97 -53.53
CA VAL A 356 -15.47 42.59 -52.11
C VAL A 356 -16.22 43.70 -51.37
N ASP A 357 -17.34 43.37 -50.72
CA ASP A 357 -18.21 44.35 -50.06
C ASP A 357 -17.75 44.71 -48.63
N ASP A 358 -16.77 45.62 -48.56
CA ASP A 358 -16.21 46.20 -47.33
C ASP A 358 -17.23 46.93 -46.42
N SER A 359 -18.52 46.96 -46.75
CA SER A 359 -19.58 47.50 -45.86
C SER A 359 -20.15 46.49 -44.86
N LYS A 360 -19.84 45.19 -45.02
CA LYS A 360 -20.34 44.10 -44.15
C LYS A 360 -19.43 43.86 -42.95
N MET A 361 -19.95 43.14 -41.95
CA MET A 361 -19.16 42.59 -40.84
C MET A 361 -18.30 41.42 -41.31
N HIS A 362 -17.01 41.43 -40.95
CA HIS A 362 -16.05 40.39 -41.29
C HIS A 362 -15.23 39.96 -40.05
N ILE A 363 -14.80 38.70 -39.98
CA ILE A 363 -13.73 38.31 -39.04
C ILE A 363 -12.39 38.46 -39.75
N GLN A 364 -11.47 39.19 -39.13
CA GLN A 364 -10.17 39.56 -39.70
C GLN A 364 -9.04 39.01 -38.81
N TYR A 365 -7.95 38.54 -39.42
CA TYR A 365 -6.84 37.96 -38.67
C TYR A 365 -5.51 37.97 -39.41
N GLU A 366 -4.43 37.99 -38.63
CA GLU A 366 -3.04 38.05 -39.05
C GLU A 366 -2.20 37.04 -38.27
N ALA A 367 -1.15 36.52 -38.90
CA ALA A 367 -0.21 35.59 -38.29
C ALA A 367 1.21 36.15 -38.35
N HIS A 368 1.93 36.10 -37.23
CA HIS A 368 3.36 36.31 -37.16
C HIS A 368 4.05 34.97 -37.40
N VAL A 369 4.66 34.78 -38.57
CA VAL A 369 5.35 33.53 -38.92
C VAL A 369 6.85 33.64 -38.69
N SER A 370 7.43 32.61 -38.09
CA SER A 370 8.86 32.50 -37.78
C SER A 370 9.73 32.79 -39.01
N ASN A 371 10.65 33.74 -38.89
CA ASN A 371 11.52 34.20 -39.98
C ASN A 371 10.78 34.75 -41.21
N ILE A 372 9.54 35.25 -41.04
CA ILE A 372 8.80 36.07 -42.02
C ILE A 372 8.31 37.38 -41.36
N GLY A 373 7.78 37.30 -40.14
CA GLY A 373 7.12 38.42 -39.46
C GLY A 373 5.60 38.38 -39.62
N TRP A 374 4.95 39.51 -39.35
CA TRP A 374 3.50 39.68 -39.55
C TRP A 374 3.13 39.62 -41.04
N MET A 375 2.34 38.62 -41.43
CA MET A 375 1.82 38.44 -42.79
C MET A 375 0.59 39.32 -43.05
N SER A 376 0.23 39.49 -44.32
CA SER A 376 -0.92 40.33 -44.72
C SER A 376 -2.26 39.80 -44.19
N SER A 377 -3.09 40.73 -43.74
CA SER A 377 -4.40 40.48 -43.14
C SER A 377 -5.32 39.61 -43.99
N LYS A 378 -5.98 38.64 -43.35
CA LYS A 378 -6.90 37.66 -43.96
C LYS A 378 -8.28 37.79 -43.35
N ARG A 379 -9.32 37.31 -44.04
CA ARG A 379 -10.70 37.34 -43.56
C ARG A 379 -11.45 36.03 -43.82
N ASP A 380 -12.51 35.80 -43.04
CA ASP A 380 -13.62 34.88 -43.32
C ASP A 380 -13.26 33.48 -43.85
N GLY A 381 -12.18 32.88 -43.32
CA GLY A 381 -11.75 31.52 -43.65
C GLY A 381 -10.63 31.42 -44.68
N SER A 382 -10.08 32.52 -45.16
CA SER A 382 -8.81 32.54 -45.92
C SER A 382 -7.63 32.07 -45.05
N THR A 383 -6.64 31.42 -45.64
CA THR A 383 -5.46 30.94 -44.90
C THR A 383 -4.56 32.10 -44.46
N ALA A 384 -4.27 32.18 -43.15
CA ALA A 384 -3.23 33.05 -42.58
C ALA A 384 -2.09 32.20 -42.03
N GLY A 385 -0.84 32.56 -42.35
CA GLY A 385 0.34 31.72 -42.10
C GLY A 385 0.80 31.01 -43.37
N THR A 386 1.52 29.89 -43.21
CA THR A 386 2.12 29.10 -44.29
C THR A 386 1.77 27.61 -44.13
N THR A 387 1.35 26.92 -45.18
CA THR A 387 1.05 25.48 -45.13
C THR A 387 2.23 24.64 -45.61
N GLY A 388 2.72 23.69 -44.80
CA GLY A 388 3.75 22.71 -45.21
C GLY A 388 5.19 23.25 -45.32
N GLN A 389 5.38 24.57 -45.28
CA GLN A 389 6.68 25.23 -45.42
C GLN A 389 7.62 25.06 -44.20
N SER A 390 7.25 24.27 -43.18
CA SER A 390 8.03 24.05 -41.94
C SER A 390 8.37 25.34 -41.19
N LYS A 391 7.48 26.34 -41.26
CA LYS A 391 7.56 27.62 -40.54
C LYS A 391 6.41 27.70 -39.55
N SER A 392 6.70 28.06 -38.31
CA SER A 392 5.70 28.14 -37.25
C SER A 392 5.05 29.52 -37.16
N VAL A 393 3.75 29.57 -36.91
CA VAL A 393 3.10 30.73 -36.30
C VAL A 393 3.66 30.89 -34.89
N GLU A 394 4.21 32.07 -34.61
CA GLU A 394 4.66 32.48 -33.27
C GLU A 394 3.60 33.32 -32.55
N ASP A 395 2.79 34.08 -33.30
CA ASP A 395 1.79 34.99 -32.76
C ASP A 395 0.59 35.15 -33.70
N LEU A 396 -0.58 35.48 -33.15
CA LEU A 396 -1.84 35.61 -33.88
C LEU A 396 -2.61 36.84 -33.40
N LYS A 397 -3.10 37.63 -34.35
CA LYS A 397 -4.07 38.71 -34.11
C LYS A 397 -5.40 38.35 -34.75
N VAL A 398 -6.50 38.60 -34.05
CA VAL A 398 -7.87 38.33 -34.51
C VAL A 398 -8.78 39.48 -34.07
N SER A 399 -9.57 40.01 -35.00
CA SER A 399 -10.47 41.15 -34.79
C SER A 399 -11.78 40.97 -35.56
N ILE A 400 -12.77 41.82 -35.26
CA ILE A 400 -14.01 41.93 -36.04
C ILE A 400 -14.01 43.30 -36.72
N LEU A 401 -14.09 43.30 -38.04
CA LEU A 401 -14.22 44.52 -38.85
C LEU A 401 -15.72 44.81 -39.06
N ASN A 402 -16.09 46.09 -38.99
CA ASN A 402 -17.49 46.58 -39.08
C ASN A 402 -18.48 45.79 -38.19
N PRO A 403 -18.22 45.63 -36.88
CA PRO A 403 -19.13 44.90 -35.99
C PRO A 403 -20.53 45.53 -35.98
N VAL A 404 -21.56 44.72 -36.25
CA VAL A 404 -22.98 45.14 -36.23
C VAL A 404 -23.60 45.09 -34.83
N GLU A 405 -22.91 44.47 -33.88
CA GLU A 405 -23.34 44.22 -32.50
C GLU A 405 -22.18 44.48 -31.51
N ASP A 406 -22.48 44.62 -30.21
CA ASP A 406 -21.42 44.73 -29.21
C ASP A 406 -20.71 43.38 -29.01
N GLY A 407 -19.37 43.40 -28.97
CA GLY A 407 -18.56 42.21 -28.73
C GLY A 407 -17.18 42.28 -29.38
N SER A 408 -16.36 41.30 -29.06
CA SER A 408 -15.08 41.03 -29.73
C SER A 408 -14.77 39.54 -29.71
N VAL A 409 -13.80 39.12 -30.50
CA VAL A 409 -13.14 37.82 -30.35
C VAL A 409 -12.06 37.90 -29.26
N GLN A 410 -11.90 36.80 -28.52
CA GLN A 410 -10.80 36.53 -27.60
C GLN A 410 -10.00 35.33 -28.09
N ILE A 411 -8.67 35.38 -27.96
CA ILE A 411 -7.75 34.27 -28.27
C ILE A 411 -6.96 33.86 -27.02
N ASN A 412 -6.66 32.56 -26.91
CA ASN A 412 -5.75 31.98 -25.92
C ASN A 412 -4.87 30.97 -26.65
N ALA A 413 -3.55 31.18 -26.65
CA ALA A 413 -2.59 30.32 -27.35
C ALA A 413 -1.84 29.42 -26.37
N ASN A 414 -1.53 28.19 -26.79
CA ASN A 414 -0.53 27.34 -26.18
C ASN A 414 0.81 27.57 -26.89
N VAL A 415 1.78 28.16 -26.20
CA VAL A 415 3.09 28.50 -26.77
C VAL A 415 4.13 27.51 -26.27
N SER A 416 4.99 27.04 -27.18
CA SER A 416 5.99 26.00 -26.89
C SER A 416 6.95 26.44 -25.77
N GLY A 417 7.08 25.59 -24.75
CA GLY A 417 7.85 25.88 -23.54
C GLY A 417 7.28 27.03 -22.68
N VAL A 418 6.00 27.37 -22.82
CA VAL A 418 5.25 28.33 -21.97
C VAL A 418 3.92 27.71 -21.49
N GLY A 419 3.23 26.96 -22.37
CA GLY A 419 1.89 26.43 -22.14
C GLY A 419 0.79 27.42 -22.55
N TRP A 420 -0.43 27.20 -22.05
CA TRP A 420 -1.58 28.07 -22.32
C TRP A 420 -1.42 29.42 -21.62
N GLN A 421 -1.49 30.51 -22.38
CA GLN A 421 -1.27 31.88 -21.86
C GLN A 421 -2.44 32.43 -21.03
N GLY A 422 -3.65 31.87 -21.20
CA GLY A 422 -4.87 32.34 -20.53
C GLY A 422 -5.71 33.25 -21.43
N TRP A 423 -6.75 33.87 -20.85
CA TRP A 423 -7.69 34.73 -21.59
C TRP A 423 -7.50 36.24 -21.31
N ASP A 424 -6.52 36.59 -20.47
CA ASP A 424 -6.36 37.92 -19.85
C ASP A 424 -5.04 38.63 -20.29
N THR A 425 -4.52 38.27 -21.46
CA THR A 425 -3.26 38.78 -22.05
C THR A 425 -3.43 40.17 -22.74
N PRO A 426 -2.32 40.89 -23.05
CA PRO A 426 -2.32 42.37 -23.15
C PRO A 426 -3.24 43.03 -24.18
N SER A 427 -3.69 42.32 -25.21
CA SER A 427 -4.94 42.65 -25.90
C SER A 427 -5.77 41.38 -26.05
N ALA A 428 -7.08 41.47 -25.85
CA ALA A 428 -7.99 40.33 -25.98
C ALA A 428 -7.88 39.63 -27.35
N SER A 429 -7.49 40.41 -28.37
CA SER A 429 -7.31 40.06 -29.77
C SER A 429 -5.97 39.41 -30.14
N GLU A 430 -5.00 39.26 -29.22
CA GLU A 430 -3.63 38.82 -29.53
C GLU A 430 -3.17 37.65 -28.66
N GLY A 431 -2.59 36.62 -29.27
CA GLY A 431 -2.23 35.37 -28.60
C GLY A 431 -1.03 34.65 -29.24
N GLY A 432 0.06 34.57 -28.48
CA GLY A 432 1.34 34.02 -28.89
C GLY A 432 2.52 34.83 -28.32
N THR A 433 3.66 34.79 -29.00
CA THR A 433 4.89 35.52 -28.63
C THR A 433 5.70 35.98 -29.85
N THR A 434 5.33 37.13 -30.42
CA THR A 434 6.03 37.82 -31.52
C THR A 434 7.55 37.85 -31.29
N GLY A 435 8.31 37.22 -32.19
CA GLY A 435 9.76 37.36 -32.28
C GLY A 435 10.55 36.67 -31.16
N GLN A 436 9.92 35.82 -30.34
CA GLN A 436 10.61 35.07 -29.27
C GLN A 436 11.16 33.71 -29.74
N GLY A 437 10.98 33.33 -31.02
CA GLY A 437 11.41 32.04 -31.55
C GLY A 437 10.65 30.84 -30.94
N ARG A 438 9.43 31.06 -30.46
CA ARG A 438 8.55 30.05 -29.86
C ARG A 438 7.31 29.88 -30.71
N ALA A 439 7.05 28.65 -31.16
CA ALA A 439 5.86 28.32 -31.91
C ALA A 439 4.61 28.29 -31.00
N VAL A 440 3.46 28.63 -31.57
CA VAL A 440 2.14 28.22 -31.07
C VAL A 440 1.95 26.73 -31.43
N GLU A 441 1.57 25.88 -30.47
CA GLU A 441 1.24 24.46 -30.70
C GLU A 441 -0.28 24.21 -30.80
N ALA A 442 -1.08 25.03 -30.10
CA ALA A 442 -2.54 24.99 -30.12
C ALA A 442 -3.17 26.36 -29.82
N VAL A 443 -4.44 26.55 -30.18
CA VAL A 443 -5.23 27.77 -29.92
C VAL A 443 -6.63 27.44 -29.40
N ARG A 444 -7.25 28.41 -28.73
CA ARG A 444 -8.69 28.51 -28.47
C ARG A 444 -9.13 29.92 -28.82
N LEU A 445 -10.28 30.08 -29.48
CA LEU A 445 -10.90 31.38 -29.75
C LEU A 445 -12.35 31.36 -29.28
N ARG A 446 -12.83 32.47 -28.72
CA ARG A 446 -14.24 32.61 -28.30
C ARG A 446 -14.75 34.01 -28.58
N LEU A 447 -16.05 34.15 -28.82
CA LEU A 447 -16.71 35.45 -28.91
C LEU A 447 -17.08 36.00 -27.53
N THR A 448 -17.31 37.31 -27.45
CA THR A 448 -17.75 38.04 -26.25
C THR A 448 -18.88 39.02 -26.59
N GLY A 449 -19.50 39.65 -25.59
CA GLY A 449 -20.59 40.63 -25.79
C GLY A 449 -21.90 40.01 -26.26
N SER A 450 -22.70 40.77 -27.01
CA SER A 450 -23.85 40.26 -27.76
C SER A 450 -23.45 39.37 -28.95
N LEU A 451 -22.33 39.64 -29.61
CA LEU A 451 -21.86 38.87 -30.77
C LEU A 451 -21.79 37.35 -30.50
N ALA A 452 -21.47 36.94 -29.26
CA ALA A 452 -21.44 35.53 -28.84
C ALA A 452 -22.82 34.85 -28.74
N LYS A 453 -23.92 35.62 -28.70
CA LYS A 453 -25.31 35.14 -28.59
C LYS A 453 -25.89 34.79 -29.96
N ASP A 454 -25.48 35.53 -30.99
CA ASP A 454 -26.04 35.47 -32.34
C ASP A 454 -25.06 34.84 -33.35
N TYR A 455 -23.78 34.72 -33.01
CA TYR A 455 -22.74 34.06 -33.82
C TYR A 455 -21.95 33.02 -33.03
N ASP A 456 -21.27 32.16 -33.79
CA ASP A 456 -20.29 31.15 -33.39
C ASP A 456 -18.95 31.45 -34.09
N VAL A 457 -17.82 31.32 -33.39
CA VAL A 457 -16.49 31.35 -34.03
C VAL A 457 -15.95 29.94 -34.26
N TYR A 458 -15.74 29.61 -35.53
CA TYR A 458 -15.14 28.36 -35.99
C TYR A 458 -13.70 28.60 -36.43
N TYR A 459 -12.77 27.74 -36.00
CA TYR A 459 -11.36 27.85 -36.34
C TYR A 459 -10.70 26.48 -36.51
N ARG A 460 -9.79 26.37 -37.48
CA ARG A 460 -8.90 25.21 -37.64
C ARG A 460 -7.47 25.65 -37.87
N VAL A 461 -6.54 24.74 -37.59
CA VAL A 461 -5.10 24.95 -37.73
C VAL A 461 -4.48 23.93 -38.67
N HIS A 462 -3.42 24.34 -39.36
CA HIS A 462 -2.49 23.45 -40.04
C HIS A 462 -1.36 23.13 -39.06
N ALA A 463 -1.31 21.91 -38.52
CA ALA A 463 -0.27 21.50 -37.57
C ALA A 463 0.85 20.74 -38.28
N SER A 464 2.10 21.06 -37.95
CA SER A 464 3.26 20.49 -38.65
C SER A 464 3.32 18.97 -38.53
N ASN A 465 3.64 18.33 -39.67
CA ASN A 465 3.58 16.88 -39.87
C ASN A 465 2.21 16.23 -39.56
N ILE A 466 1.10 16.99 -39.54
CA ILE A 466 -0.30 16.49 -39.54
C ILE A 466 -1.04 17.01 -40.76
N GLY A 467 -0.93 18.32 -41.04
CA GLY A 467 -1.74 19.04 -42.01
C GLY A 467 -2.91 19.78 -41.37
N TRP A 468 -3.94 20.10 -42.16
CA TRP A 468 -5.17 20.71 -41.62
C TRP A 468 -5.90 19.76 -40.67
N MET A 469 -6.24 20.27 -39.49
CA MET A 469 -7.07 19.59 -38.50
C MET A 469 -8.54 19.96 -38.69
N ALA A 470 -9.47 19.25 -38.03
CA ALA A 470 -10.89 19.60 -38.10
C ALA A 470 -11.18 20.96 -37.42
N TRP A 471 -12.38 21.50 -37.67
CA TRP A 471 -12.83 22.76 -37.06
C TRP A 471 -13.18 22.60 -35.58
N ALA A 472 -12.58 23.42 -34.73
CA ALA A 472 -13.00 23.69 -33.37
C ALA A 472 -13.99 24.87 -33.32
N LYS A 473 -14.76 24.96 -32.24
CA LYS A 473 -15.80 25.97 -32.00
C LYS A 473 -15.68 26.63 -30.62
N ASP A 474 -15.92 27.94 -30.55
CA ASP A 474 -16.25 28.71 -29.32
C ASP A 474 -15.52 28.31 -28.00
N GLY A 475 -14.19 28.21 -28.05
CA GLY A 475 -13.33 27.95 -26.89
C GLY A 475 -12.83 26.51 -26.76
N GLU A 476 -13.27 25.61 -27.64
CA GLU A 476 -12.64 24.29 -27.87
C GLU A 476 -11.17 24.43 -28.26
N GLU A 477 -10.39 23.37 -28.10
CA GLU A 477 -8.98 23.37 -28.47
C GLU A 477 -8.82 23.07 -29.97
N ALA A 478 -7.87 23.72 -30.63
CA ALA A 478 -7.43 23.38 -31.99
C ALA A 478 -5.90 23.27 -32.03
N GLY A 479 -5.36 22.21 -32.63
CA GLY A 479 -3.90 21.95 -32.71
C GLY A 479 -3.43 20.77 -31.86
N THR A 480 -2.24 20.87 -31.26
CA THR A 480 -1.70 19.81 -30.40
C THR A 480 -1.00 20.35 -29.16
N THR A 481 -0.78 19.50 -28.16
CA THR A 481 0.14 19.82 -27.05
C THR A 481 1.03 18.64 -26.70
N GLY A 482 2.29 18.93 -26.35
CA GLY A 482 3.28 17.95 -25.91
C GLY A 482 3.89 17.10 -27.03
N PHE A 483 3.34 17.16 -28.25
CA PHE A 483 3.93 16.54 -29.44
C PHE A 483 5.04 17.39 -30.07
N GLY A 484 5.23 18.65 -29.66
CA GLY A 484 6.21 19.56 -30.27
C GLY A 484 5.88 19.93 -31.71
N ARG A 485 4.59 19.98 -32.06
CA ARG A 485 4.11 20.28 -33.41
C ARG A 485 3.52 21.68 -33.45
N SER A 486 4.22 22.56 -34.14
CA SER A 486 3.79 23.93 -34.39
C SER A 486 2.53 24.01 -35.25
N VAL A 487 1.67 24.98 -34.95
CA VAL A 487 0.76 25.58 -35.93
C VAL A 487 1.60 26.29 -36.98
N GLU A 488 1.33 26.04 -38.25
CA GLU A 488 1.98 26.70 -39.40
C GLU A 488 1.04 27.70 -40.09
N ALA A 489 -0.28 27.42 -40.06
CA ALA A 489 -1.32 28.30 -40.56
C ALA A 489 -2.66 28.14 -39.80
N VAL A 490 -3.55 29.12 -39.93
CA VAL A 490 -4.90 29.11 -39.37
C VAL A 490 -5.96 29.53 -40.41
N GLN A 491 -7.19 29.06 -40.22
CA GLN A 491 -8.39 29.55 -40.89
C GLN A 491 -9.46 29.81 -39.82
N ILE A 492 -10.12 30.97 -39.85
CA ILE A 492 -11.11 31.38 -38.85
C ILE A 492 -12.35 31.93 -39.58
N ARG A 493 -13.53 31.47 -39.20
CA ARG A 493 -14.82 31.86 -39.78
C ARG A 493 -15.80 32.27 -38.67
N LEU A 494 -16.56 33.31 -38.94
CA LEU A 494 -17.72 33.70 -38.14
C LEU A 494 -18.97 33.12 -38.80
N VAL A 495 -19.76 32.35 -38.07
CA VAL A 495 -20.96 31.65 -38.57
C VAL A 495 -22.15 32.07 -37.71
N LYS A 496 -23.33 32.28 -38.29
CA LYS A 496 -24.49 32.66 -37.48
C LYS A 496 -24.96 31.46 -36.64
N LYS A 497 -25.29 31.71 -35.37
CA LYS A 497 -25.56 30.65 -34.39
C LYS A 497 -26.83 29.87 -34.78
N GLY A 498 -26.63 28.62 -35.21
CA GLY A 498 -27.67 27.74 -35.74
C GLY A 498 -27.57 27.42 -37.24
N ASP A 499 -26.72 28.14 -37.99
CA ASP A 499 -26.36 27.76 -39.36
C ASP A 499 -25.39 26.56 -39.35
N ALA A 500 -25.17 25.97 -40.53
CA ALA A 500 -24.26 24.83 -40.68
C ALA A 500 -22.80 25.22 -40.42
N ALA A 501 -22.08 24.34 -39.71
CA ALA A 501 -20.63 24.48 -39.52
C ALA A 501 -19.88 24.49 -40.87
N PRO A 502 -18.70 25.15 -40.96
CA PRO A 502 -17.86 25.07 -42.15
C PRO A 502 -17.47 23.62 -42.45
N SER A 503 -17.43 23.23 -43.73
CA SER A 503 -17.04 21.86 -44.07
C SER A 503 -15.60 21.56 -43.63
N SER A 504 -15.40 20.36 -43.08
CA SER A 504 -14.09 19.80 -42.77
C SER A 504 -13.37 19.20 -44.00
N ASP A 505 -13.94 19.33 -45.20
CA ASP A 505 -13.25 18.96 -46.45
C ASP A 505 -11.84 19.58 -46.50
N GLY A 506 -10.86 18.77 -46.93
CA GLY A 506 -9.44 19.12 -46.92
C GLY A 506 -8.76 19.07 -45.54
N ALA A 507 -9.42 18.59 -44.48
CA ALA A 507 -8.74 18.21 -43.24
C ALA A 507 -8.12 16.80 -43.36
N ASN A 508 -6.89 16.66 -42.86
CA ASN A 508 -6.16 15.39 -42.83
C ASN A 508 -6.59 14.48 -41.66
N VAL A 509 -7.29 15.04 -40.67
CA VAL A 509 -7.76 14.35 -39.46
C VAL A 509 -9.15 14.86 -39.06
N ASP A 510 -9.95 13.98 -38.46
CA ASP A 510 -11.32 14.22 -38.02
C ASP A 510 -11.42 14.95 -36.67
N TYR A 511 -10.33 14.99 -35.89
CA TYR A 511 -10.22 15.74 -34.64
C TYR A 511 -9.62 17.14 -34.84
N ALA A 512 -10.18 18.12 -34.13
CA ALA A 512 -9.63 19.49 -34.10
C ALA A 512 -8.38 19.61 -33.21
N PHE A 513 -8.28 18.78 -32.17
CA PHE A 513 -7.19 18.81 -31.20
C PHE A 513 -6.67 17.43 -30.78
N LYS A 514 -5.38 17.35 -30.44
CA LYS A 514 -4.78 16.14 -29.86
C LYS A 514 -3.64 16.44 -28.88
N LYS A 515 -3.84 16.09 -27.61
CA LYS A 515 -2.80 16.10 -26.58
C LYS A 515 -1.99 14.80 -26.57
N LYS A 516 -0.68 14.89 -26.34
CA LYS A 516 0.19 13.72 -26.12
C LYS A 516 -0.24 12.97 -24.85
N PRO A 517 -0.40 11.63 -24.88
CA PRO A 517 -0.70 10.86 -23.68
C PRO A 517 0.48 10.93 -22.70
N MET A 518 0.17 11.08 -21.41
CA MET A 518 1.16 10.97 -20.34
C MET A 518 1.77 9.56 -20.35
N SER A 519 3.10 9.47 -20.30
CA SER A 519 3.82 8.19 -20.44
C SER A 519 4.89 8.04 -19.36
N LEU A 520 4.87 6.91 -18.65
CA LEU A 520 5.89 6.55 -17.67
C LEU A 520 6.91 5.59 -18.29
N THR A 521 8.19 5.89 -18.13
CA THR A 521 9.30 5.01 -18.54
C THR A 521 10.10 4.55 -17.34
N TYR A 522 10.64 3.33 -17.41
CA TYR A 522 11.43 2.75 -16.32
C TYR A 522 12.42 1.69 -16.84
N ARG A 523 13.48 1.44 -16.08
CA ARG A 523 14.48 0.40 -16.34
C ARG A 523 15.01 -0.22 -15.05
N ALA A 524 15.43 -1.48 -15.14
CA ALA A 524 16.06 -2.20 -14.03
C ALA A 524 17.59 -2.30 -14.21
N HIS A 525 18.32 -2.24 -13.11
CA HIS A 525 19.67 -2.79 -13.00
C HIS A 525 19.54 -4.24 -12.50
N VAL A 526 19.95 -5.21 -13.30
CA VAL A 526 19.85 -6.64 -12.96
C VAL A 526 21.24 -7.18 -12.63
N SER A 527 21.34 -7.93 -11.54
CA SER A 527 22.60 -8.51 -11.06
C SER A 527 23.26 -9.38 -12.14
N ASN A 528 24.57 -9.20 -12.33
CA ASN A 528 25.38 -9.79 -13.40
C ASN A 528 24.96 -9.45 -14.85
N VAL A 529 24.06 -8.48 -15.06
CA VAL A 529 23.62 -7.99 -16.38
C VAL A 529 23.83 -6.49 -16.55
N GLY A 530 23.65 -5.71 -15.48
CA GLY A 530 23.74 -4.25 -15.50
C GLY A 530 22.41 -3.56 -15.80
N TRP A 531 22.47 -2.28 -16.17
CA TRP A 531 21.30 -1.51 -16.60
C TRP A 531 20.73 -2.02 -17.92
N GLN A 532 19.46 -2.42 -17.91
CA GLN A 532 18.72 -2.76 -19.12
C GLN A 532 18.21 -1.49 -19.85
N GLY A 533 17.70 -1.68 -21.07
CA GLY A 533 16.98 -0.64 -21.80
C GLY A 533 15.72 -0.15 -21.06
N ALA A 534 15.30 1.08 -21.33
CA ALA A 534 14.06 1.61 -20.80
C ALA A 534 12.85 1.00 -21.50
N VAL A 535 11.82 0.68 -20.72
CA VAL A 535 10.51 0.22 -21.18
C VAL A 535 9.44 1.21 -20.71
N SER A 536 8.23 1.11 -21.26
CA SER A 536 7.09 1.98 -20.91
C SER A 536 5.87 1.19 -20.43
N ASP A 537 4.98 1.91 -19.74
CA ASP A 537 3.63 1.54 -19.29
C ASP A 537 3.19 0.06 -19.51
N GLY A 538 3.56 -0.78 -18.55
CA GLY A 538 3.10 -2.16 -18.42
C GLY A 538 4.02 -3.22 -19.01
N ALA A 539 5.08 -2.83 -19.73
CA ALA A 539 6.12 -3.75 -20.19
C ALA A 539 7.02 -4.24 -19.02
N THR A 540 7.64 -5.40 -19.18
CA THR A 540 8.49 -5.99 -18.13
C THR A 540 9.89 -5.38 -18.15
N ALA A 541 10.31 -4.77 -17.04
CA ALA A 541 11.72 -4.46 -16.77
C ALA A 541 12.29 -5.50 -15.79
N GLY A 542 13.51 -6.00 -16.03
CA GLY A 542 14.16 -7.04 -15.23
C GLY A 542 14.27 -8.38 -15.96
N THR A 543 14.17 -9.49 -15.23
CA THR A 543 14.03 -10.86 -15.77
C THR A 543 13.01 -11.67 -14.98
N THR A 544 12.42 -12.72 -15.56
CA THR A 544 11.45 -13.57 -14.87
C THR A 544 11.93 -15.01 -14.83
N GLY A 545 12.06 -15.58 -13.63
CA GLY A 545 12.38 -17.00 -13.43
C GLY A 545 13.84 -17.37 -13.78
N ARG A 546 14.77 -16.42 -13.71
CA ARG A 546 16.19 -16.64 -14.05
C ARG A 546 17.12 -16.71 -12.84
N GLY A 547 16.63 -16.46 -11.63
CA GLY A 547 17.45 -16.35 -10.41
C GLY A 547 18.29 -15.07 -10.35
N LEU A 548 18.04 -14.10 -11.24
CA LEU A 548 18.79 -12.84 -11.32
C LEU A 548 18.00 -11.74 -10.63
N ALA A 549 18.53 -11.25 -9.51
CA ALA A 549 17.92 -10.17 -8.75
C ALA A 549 17.97 -8.83 -9.51
N LEU A 550 16.91 -8.04 -9.37
CA LEU A 550 16.93 -6.60 -9.56
C LEU A 550 17.70 -5.98 -8.38
N GLU A 551 18.72 -5.20 -8.68
CA GLU A 551 19.52 -4.45 -7.70
C GLU A 551 19.10 -2.98 -7.62
N ASP A 552 18.60 -2.40 -8.71
CA ASP A 552 18.22 -0.99 -8.82
C ASP A 552 17.08 -0.77 -9.83
N LEU A 553 16.27 0.26 -9.61
CA LEU A 553 15.11 0.61 -10.45
C LEU A 553 15.03 2.12 -10.63
N LYS A 554 15.18 2.58 -11.87
CA LYS A 554 15.10 4.00 -12.25
C LYS A 554 13.87 4.26 -13.10
N LEU A 555 13.11 5.29 -12.74
CA LEU A 555 11.91 5.76 -13.43
C LEU A 555 12.13 7.16 -14.02
N SER A 556 11.34 7.50 -15.04
CA SER A 556 11.29 8.84 -15.65
C SER A 556 9.91 9.09 -16.26
N LEU A 557 9.34 10.26 -15.96
CA LEU A 557 7.99 10.68 -16.34
C LEU A 557 8.07 12.05 -17.01
N ASP A 558 7.32 12.24 -18.10
CA ASP A 558 7.19 13.53 -18.79
C ASP A 558 6.14 14.42 -18.12
N SER A 559 6.41 14.92 -16.92
CA SER A 559 5.53 15.82 -16.18
C SER A 559 5.62 17.29 -16.64
N SER A 560 6.00 17.56 -17.89
CA SER A 560 6.18 18.91 -18.44
C SER A 560 4.92 19.81 -18.40
N ASP A 561 3.72 19.21 -18.38
CA ASP A 561 2.46 19.92 -18.13
C ASP A 561 2.30 20.45 -16.69
N TYR A 562 3.08 19.97 -15.71
CA TYR A 562 2.87 20.19 -14.28
C TYR A 562 3.94 21.08 -13.66
N SER A 563 3.71 22.39 -13.68
CA SER A 563 4.61 23.42 -13.16
C SER A 563 4.76 23.44 -11.63
N ASP A 564 4.05 22.59 -10.88
CA ASP A 564 4.12 22.48 -9.42
C ASP A 564 5.17 21.48 -8.90
N GLY A 565 5.98 20.91 -9.80
CA GLY A 565 7.02 19.94 -9.45
C GLY A 565 6.50 18.51 -9.26
N SER A 566 5.30 18.19 -9.76
CA SER A 566 4.77 16.83 -9.79
C SER A 566 5.75 15.82 -10.39
N CYS A 567 6.06 14.76 -9.63
CA CYS A 567 6.87 13.63 -10.08
C CYS A 567 6.32 12.28 -9.60
N VAL A 568 6.88 11.19 -10.15
CA VAL A 568 6.81 9.86 -9.54
C VAL A 568 7.95 9.71 -8.52
N GLN A 569 7.70 8.98 -7.43
CA GLN A 569 8.70 8.62 -6.43
C GLN A 569 8.75 7.12 -6.19
N ILE A 570 9.93 6.59 -5.93
CA ILE A 570 10.19 5.23 -5.45
C ILE A 570 10.72 5.23 -4.01
N ASP A 571 10.38 4.19 -3.27
CA ASP A 571 11.06 3.71 -2.07
C ASP A 571 11.29 2.20 -2.25
N ALA A 572 12.52 1.72 -2.05
CA ALA A 572 12.90 0.34 -2.29
C ALA A 572 13.39 -0.33 -1.00
N HIS A 573 12.97 -1.57 -0.76
CA HIS A 573 13.46 -2.42 0.31
C HIS A 573 14.65 -3.23 -0.18
N VAL A 574 15.86 -2.84 0.22
CA VAL A 574 17.10 -3.49 -0.22
C VAL A 574 17.59 -4.49 0.83
N SER A 575 18.02 -5.67 0.37
CA SER A 575 18.48 -6.76 1.21
C SER A 575 19.67 -6.33 2.10
N GLY A 576 19.51 -6.51 3.41
CA GLY A 576 20.48 -6.06 4.42
C GLY A 576 20.63 -4.54 4.53
N VAL A 577 19.62 -3.77 4.11
CA VAL A 577 19.50 -2.30 4.29
C VAL A 577 18.12 -1.95 4.89
N GLY A 578 17.05 -2.58 4.39
CA GLY A 578 15.67 -2.21 4.70
C GLY A 578 15.09 -1.25 3.65
N TRP A 579 13.95 -0.63 3.96
CA TRP A 579 13.40 0.48 3.17
C TRP A 579 14.37 1.66 3.16
N GLN A 580 14.71 2.18 1.97
CA GLN A 580 15.61 3.32 1.82
C GLN A 580 14.93 4.67 2.12
N GLY A 581 13.60 4.71 2.09
CA GLY A 581 12.80 5.92 2.16
C GLY A 581 12.48 6.47 0.78
N TRP A 582 11.53 7.39 0.72
CA TRP A 582 11.16 8.07 -0.53
C TRP A 582 12.33 8.91 -1.06
N ASP A 583 12.57 8.79 -2.37
CA ASP A 583 13.56 9.55 -3.12
C ASP A 583 13.36 11.09 -3.08
N THR A 584 14.20 11.82 -3.83
CA THR A 584 14.04 13.27 -4.03
C THR A 584 13.62 13.59 -5.47
N PRO A 585 12.86 14.68 -5.71
CA PRO A 585 11.99 14.79 -6.90
C PRO A 585 12.65 14.90 -8.29
N SER A 586 13.98 14.87 -8.38
CA SER A 586 14.73 15.13 -9.62
C SER A 586 15.18 13.89 -10.40
N ALA A 587 15.21 12.71 -9.76
CA ALA A 587 15.51 11.45 -10.43
C ALA A 587 15.04 10.27 -9.56
N SER A 588 13.93 9.65 -9.93
CA SER A 588 13.32 8.57 -9.15
C SER A 588 14.10 7.26 -9.35
N GLU A 589 14.97 6.94 -8.40
CA GLU A 589 15.91 5.80 -8.46
C GLU A 589 15.98 5.14 -7.08
N GLY A 590 15.70 3.84 -7.03
CA GLY A 590 15.54 3.07 -5.79
C GLY A 590 16.17 1.69 -5.87
N GLY A 591 17.15 1.46 -5.00
CA GLY A 591 17.99 0.27 -4.96
C GLY A 591 19.45 0.60 -4.68
N THR A 592 20.35 -0.27 -5.13
CA THR A 592 21.80 -0.12 -5.02
C THR A 592 22.55 -0.74 -6.20
N THR A 593 22.72 0.00 -7.28
CA THR A 593 23.53 -0.35 -8.46
C THR A 593 24.89 -0.94 -8.07
N GLY A 594 25.14 -2.20 -8.45
CA GLY A 594 26.47 -2.83 -8.40
C GLY A 594 26.96 -3.25 -7.01
N GLN A 595 26.12 -3.17 -5.97
CA GLN A 595 26.50 -3.57 -4.60
C GLN A 595 26.27 -5.07 -4.31
N GLY A 596 25.72 -5.84 -5.26
CA GLY A 596 25.36 -7.25 -5.05
C GLY A 596 24.21 -7.46 -4.05
N ARG A 597 23.42 -6.42 -3.78
CA ARG A 597 22.25 -6.46 -2.91
C ARG A 597 20.98 -6.44 -3.76
N ALA A 598 20.09 -7.38 -3.53
CA ALA A 598 18.79 -7.43 -4.19
C ALA A 598 17.81 -6.41 -3.58
N VAL A 599 16.94 -5.85 -4.42
CA VAL A 599 15.65 -5.30 -3.99
C VAL A 599 14.72 -6.47 -3.68
N GLU A 600 14.02 -6.44 -2.54
CA GLU A 600 13.04 -7.47 -2.13
C GLU A 600 11.58 -6.97 -2.26
N ALA A 601 11.36 -5.65 -2.14
CA ALA A 601 10.08 -4.99 -2.32
C ALA A 601 10.25 -3.54 -2.79
N VAL A 602 9.19 -2.94 -3.35
CA VAL A 602 9.11 -1.53 -3.77
C VAL A 602 7.79 -0.90 -3.34
N ARG A 603 7.79 0.43 -3.21
CA ARG A 603 6.61 1.30 -3.20
C ARG A 603 6.81 2.40 -4.25
N LEU A 604 5.78 2.75 -5.01
CA LEU A 604 5.79 3.89 -5.93
C LEU A 604 4.60 4.80 -5.64
N ARG A 605 4.78 6.12 -5.75
CA ARG A 605 3.67 7.08 -5.64
C ARG A 605 3.82 8.24 -6.61
N LEU A 606 2.71 8.89 -6.92
CA LEU A 606 2.70 10.18 -7.61
C LEU A 606 2.66 11.32 -6.58
N THR A 607 3.11 12.50 -6.99
CA THR A 607 3.14 13.72 -6.16
C THR A 607 2.58 14.93 -6.90
N GLY A 608 2.46 16.06 -6.20
CA GLY A 608 1.91 17.30 -6.76
C GLY A 608 0.46 17.16 -7.25
N SER A 609 0.09 17.92 -8.26
CA SER A 609 -1.23 17.86 -8.88
C SER A 609 -1.43 16.65 -9.78
N LEU A 610 -0.36 16.04 -10.33
CA LEU A 610 -0.44 14.79 -11.10
C LEU A 610 -1.16 13.68 -10.31
N ALA A 611 -0.93 13.58 -9.00
CA ALA A 611 -1.59 12.62 -8.12
C ALA A 611 -3.13 12.80 -7.99
N LYS A 612 -3.68 13.89 -8.52
CA LYS A 612 -5.14 14.16 -8.60
C LYS A 612 -5.74 13.63 -9.92
N ASP A 613 -4.91 13.54 -10.97
CA ASP A 613 -5.33 13.20 -12.33
C ASP A 613 -5.00 11.74 -12.69
N TYR A 614 -4.02 11.14 -12.03
CA TYR A 614 -3.54 9.78 -12.25
C TYR A 614 -3.36 8.99 -10.94
N ASP A 615 -3.28 7.67 -11.12
CA ASP A 615 -2.90 6.63 -10.18
C ASP A 615 -1.67 5.88 -10.75
N VAL A 616 -0.72 5.46 -9.92
CA VAL A 616 0.37 4.56 -10.34
C VAL A 616 0.15 3.15 -9.81
N TYR A 617 0.05 2.20 -10.74
CA TYR A 617 -0.11 0.77 -10.46
C TYR A 617 1.19 0.03 -10.77
N TYR A 618 1.61 -0.89 -9.88
CA TYR A 618 2.83 -1.66 -10.06
C TYR A 618 2.73 -3.07 -9.48
N ARG A 619 3.39 -4.03 -10.13
CA ARG A 619 3.58 -5.39 -9.59
C ARG A 619 5.01 -5.86 -9.82
N VAL A 620 5.44 -6.82 -9.00
CA VAL A 620 6.78 -7.40 -9.07
C VAL A 620 6.73 -8.90 -9.35
N HIS A 621 7.77 -9.41 -9.99
CA HIS A 621 8.06 -10.84 -10.09
C HIS A 621 9.05 -11.20 -8.98
N ALA A 622 8.58 -11.83 -7.90
CA ALA A 622 9.42 -12.19 -6.76
C ALA A 622 9.94 -13.63 -6.90
N SER A 623 11.22 -13.83 -6.61
CA SER A 623 11.89 -15.13 -6.71
C SER A 623 11.19 -16.22 -5.88
N ASN A 624 11.00 -17.38 -6.51
CA ASN A 624 10.23 -18.51 -5.99
C ASN A 624 8.76 -18.19 -5.60
N ILE A 625 8.18 -17.10 -6.11
CA ILE A 625 6.73 -16.79 -6.06
C ILE A 625 6.17 -16.65 -7.48
N GLY A 626 6.87 -15.90 -8.34
CA GLY A 626 6.38 -15.46 -9.64
C GLY A 626 5.80 -14.04 -9.56
N TRP A 627 4.89 -13.69 -10.48
CA TRP A 627 4.20 -12.40 -10.47
C TRP A 627 3.27 -12.27 -9.26
N MET A 628 3.38 -11.16 -8.55
CA MET A 628 2.47 -10.79 -7.46
C MET A 628 1.32 -9.92 -8.00
N ALA A 629 0.28 -9.68 -7.20
CA ALA A 629 -0.82 -8.80 -7.61
C ALA A 629 -0.35 -7.33 -7.73
N TRP A 630 -1.20 -6.48 -8.32
CA TRP A 630 -0.94 -5.05 -8.45
C TRP A 630 -1.12 -4.31 -7.12
N ALA A 631 -0.10 -3.57 -6.72
CA ALA A 631 -0.16 -2.50 -5.72
C ALA A 631 -0.49 -1.16 -6.39
N LYS A 632 -0.99 -0.20 -5.60
CA LYS A 632 -1.39 1.14 -6.01
C LYS A 632 -0.81 2.23 -5.09
N ASP A 633 -0.40 3.36 -5.66
CA ASP A 633 -0.18 4.66 -4.97
C ASP A 633 0.45 4.61 -3.56
N GLY A 634 1.56 3.87 -3.42
CA GLY A 634 2.35 3.79 -2.19
C GLY A 634 2.12 2.53 -1.35
N GLU A 635 1.19 1.65 -1.76
CA GLU A 635 1.09 0.28 -1.24
C GLU A 635 2.40 -0.50 -1.47
N GLU A 636 2.69 -1.48 -0.63
CA GLU A 636 3.90 -2.30 -0.77
C GLU A 636 3.70 -3.34 -1.89
N ALA A 637 4.76 -3.63 -2.65
CA ALA A 637 4.80 -4.71 -3.64
C ALA A 637 6.08 -5.54 -3.49
N GLY A 638 5.98 -6.88 -3.40
CA GLY A 638 7.11 -7.79 -3.17
C GLY A 638 7.10 -8.47 -1.80
N THR A 639 8.27 -8.68 -1.19
CA THR A 639 8.36 -9.32 0.12
C THR A 639 9.41 -8.70 1.03
N THR A 640 9.33 -8.95 2.34
CA THR A 640 10.37 -8.58 3.32
C THR A 640 10.63 -9.73 4.29
N GLY A 641 11.89 -9.89 4.70
CA GLY A 641 12.35 -10.92 5.64
C GLY A 641 12.40 -12.35 5.07
N PHE A 642 11.81 -12.61 3.91
CA PHE A 642 11.82 -13.93 3.26
C PHE A 642 13.11 -14.24 2.48
N GLY A 643 14.02 -13.28 2.26
CA GLY A 643 15.23 -13.47 1.47
C GLY A 643 14.94 -13.70 -0.01
N ARG A 644 13.90 -13.03 -0.54
CA ARG A 644 13.41 -13.22 -1.91
C ARG A 644 13.59 -11.91 -2.68
N SER A 645 14.53 -11.93 -3.62
CA SER A 645 14.70 -10.84 -4.57
C SER A 645 13.47 -10.65 -5.46
N VAL A 646 13.17 -9.40 -5.79
CA VAL A 646 12.51 -9.03 -7.04
C VAL A 646 13.44 -9.40 -8.19
N GLU A 647 12.92 -10.02 -9.24
CA GLU A 647 13.65 -10.28 -10.49
C GLU A 647 13.20 -9.31 -11.60
N ALA A 648 11.93 -8.90 -11.61
CA ALA A 648 11.34 -7.97 -12.56
C ALA A 648 10.18 -7.14 -11.98
N VAL A 649 9.84 -6.05 -12.66
CA VAL A 649 8.70 -5.16 -12.36
C VAL A 649 7.88 -4.85 -13.61
N GLN A 650 6.60 -4.57 -13.40
CA GLN A 650 5.70 -3.93 -14.36
C GLN A 650 5.04 -2.74 -13.67
N ILE A 651 4.99 -1.59 -14.34
CA ILE A 651 4.46 -0.33 -13.79
C ILE A 651 3.57 0.30 -14.87
N ARG A 652 2.40 0.81 -14.49
CA ARG A 652 1.44 1.46 -15.38
C ARG A 652 0.94 2.75 -14.74
N LEU A 653 0.97 3.84 -15.50
CA LEU A 653 0.19 5.02 -15.17
C LEU A 653 -1.25 4.82 -15.65
N VAL A 654 -2.23 5.07 -14.79
CA VAL A 654 -3.66 4.93 -15.08
C VAL A 654 -4.36 6.23 -14.70
N LYS A 655 -5.31 6.71 -15.50
CA LYS A 655 -6.03 7.95 -15.17
C LYS A 655 -6.93 7.71 -13.96
N LYS A 656 -6.98 8.66 -13.03
CA LYS A 656 -7.66 8.50 -11.74
C LYS A 656 -9.16 8.31 -11.95
N GLY A 657 -9.66 7.13 -11.58
CA GLY A 657 -11.05 6.71 -11.79
C GLY A 657 -11.26 5.70 -12.93
N ASP A 658 -10.26 5.46 -13.79
CA ASP A 658 -10.29 4.38 -14.77
C ASP A 658 -10.07 3.01 -14.08
N ALA A 659 -10.33 1.92 -14.81
CA ALA A 659 -10.20 0.57 -14.28
C ALA A 659 -8.74 0.18 -13.97
N ALA A 660 -8.53 -0.52 -12.86
CA ALA A 660 -7.24 -1.07 -12.49
C ALA A 660 -6.73 -2.08 -13.55
N PRO A 661 -5.40 -2.23 -13.74
CA PRO A 661 -4.85 -3.25 -14.63
C PRO A 661 -5.28 -4.66 -14.23
N SER A 662 -5.55 -5.53 -15.20
CA SER A 662 -5.91 -6.92 -14.88
C SER A 662 -4.80 -7.65 -14.13
N SER A 663 -5.19 -8.40 -13.10
CA SER A 663 -4.31 -9.28 -12.33
C SER A 663 -3.97 -10.59 -13.05
N ASP A 664 -4.44 -10.79 -14.28
CA ASP A 664 -4.11 -11.97 -15.09
C ASP A 664 -2.59 -12.23 -15.14
N GLY A 665 -2.23 -13.51 -15.02
CA GLY A 665 -0.84 -13.96 -14.94
C GLY A 665 -0.16 -13.76 -13.58
N ALA A 666 -0.85 -13.24 -12.55
CA ALA A 666 -0.33 -13.26 -11.18
C ALA A 666 -0.39 -14.69 -10.59
N ASN A 667 0.67 -15.08 -9.89
CA ASN A 667 0.79 -16.35 -9.17
C ASN A 667 0.13 -16.31 -7.79
N VAL A 668 -0.12 -15.10 -7.26
CA VAL A 668 -0.72 -14.84 -5.94
C VAL A 668 -1.65 -13.62 -5.99
N ASP A 669 -2.65 -13.62 -5.12
CA ASP A 669 -3.69 -12.58 -5.00
C ASP A 669 -3.25 -11.34 -4.20
N TYR A 670 -2.14 -11.42 -3.47
CA TYR A 670 -1.55 -10.30 -2.73
C TYR A 670 -0.41 -9.64 -3.50
N ALA A 671 -0.33 -8.31 -3.44
CA ALA A 671 0.78 -7.55 -4.01
C ALA A 671 2.07 -7.65 -3.15
N PHE A 672 1.91 -7.82 -1.83
CA PHE A 672 3.02 -7.86 -0.89
C PHE A 672 2.86 -8.90 0.22
N LYS A 673 3.97 -9.42 0.73
CA LYS A 673 4.01 -10.31 1.90
C LYS A 673 5.26 -10.16 2.75
N LYS A 674 5.08 -9.69 3.97
CA LYS A 674 6.10 -9.67 5.02
C LYS A 674 6.19 -11.02 5.75
N LYS A 675 7.40 -11.46 6.08
CA LYS A 675 7.63 -12.66 6.92
C LYS A 675 7.09 -12.43 8.34
N PRO A 676 6.32 -13.37 8.93
CA PRO A 676 5.93 -13.27 10.33
C PRO A 676 7.14 -13.26 11.26
N MET A 677 7.14 -12.34 12.22
CA MET A 677 8.15 -12.27 13.29
C MET A 677 8.14 -13.57 14.10
N SER A 678 9.29 -14.23 14.25
CA SER A 678 9.36 -15.57 14.86
C SER A 678 10.30 -15.63 16.05
N LEU A 679 9.76 -16.06 17.20
CA LEU A 679 10.51 -16.43 18.40
C LEU A 679 10.64 -17.96 18.48
N THR A 680 11.86 -18.43 18.72
CA THR A 680 12.19 -19.84 18.96
C THR A 680 12.83 -20.01 20.34
N TYR A 681 12.73 -21.19 20.94
CA TYR A 681 13.32 -21.49 22.26
C TYR A 681 13.53 -22.98 22.47
N ARG A 682 14.44 -23.34 23.39
CA ARG A 682 14.75 -24.72 23.81
C ARG A 682 15.13 -24.76 25.30
N ALA A 683 14.89 -25.91 25.94
CA ALA A 683 15.29 -26.16 27.33
C ALA A 683 16.51 -27.09 27.41
N HIS A 684 17.35 -26.88 28.43
CA HIS A 684 18.25 -27.89 28.98
C HIS A 684 17.52 -28.59 30.12
N VAL A 685 17.28 -29.90 30.01
CA VAL A 685 16.56 -30.68 31.03
C VAL A 685 17.55 -31.60 31.74
N SER A 686 17.48 -31.64 33.06
CA SER A 686 18.37 -32.45 33.91
C SER A 686 18.32 -33.92 33.52
N ASN A 687 19.48 -34.56 33.42
CA ASN A 687 19.68 -35.93 32.90
C ASN A 687 19.22 -36.19 31.44
N VAL A 688 18.89 -35.14 30.66
CA VAL A 688 18.49 -35.24 29.25
C VAL A 688 19.36 -34.37 28.34
N GLY A 689 19.78 -33.20 28.81
CA GLY A 689 20.57 -32.23 28.05
C GLY A 689 19.71 -31.21 27.29
N TRP A 690 20.32 -30.53 26.31
CA TRP A 690 19.64 -29.59 25.42
C TRP A 690 18.68 -30.31 24.47
N GLN A 691 17.40 -29.92 24.50
CA GLN A 691 16.39 -30.37 23.55
C GLN A 691 16.43 -29.57 22.23
N GLY A 692 15.67 -30.03 21.24
CA GLY A 692 15.43 -29.30 19.99
C GLY A 692 14.72 -27.97 20.23
N ALA A 693 14.89 -27.02 19.31
CA ALA A 693 14.19 -25.74 19.35
C ALA A 693 12.75 -25.88 18.88
N VAL A 694 11.85 -25.17 19.56
CA VAL A 694 10.41 -25.07 19.29
C VAL A 694 9.99 -23.60 19.18
N SER A 695 8.76 -23.33 18.77
CA SER A 695 8.21 -21.98 18.59
C SER A 695 6.69 -21.93 18.90
N ASP A 696 6.13 -20.72 18.92
CA ASP A 696 4.70 -20.42 19.03
C ASP A 696 3.92 -21.21 20.11
N GLY A 697 4.45 -21.23 21.33
CA GLY A 697 3.79 -21.86 22.48
C GLY A 697 3.83 -23.39 22.49
N ALA A 698 4.60 -24.03 21.60
CA ALA A 698 4.93 -25.44 21.73
C ALA A 698 5.78 -25.70 23.01
N THR A 699 5.66 -26.87 23.61
CA THR A 699 6.32 -27.18 24.89
C THR A 699 7.81 -27.43 24.70
N ALA A 700 8.66 -26.62 25.35
CA ALA A 700 10.05 -26.97 25.63
C ALA A 700 10.15 -27.51 27.07
N GLY A 701 10.93 -28.58 27.29
CA GLY A 701 11.08 -29.25 28.58
C GLY A 701 10.41 -30.63 28.63
N THR A 702 9.91 -31.00 29.81
CA THR A 702 9.04 -32.18 30.02
C THR A 702 7.90 -31.84 30.99
N THR A 703 6.85 -32.65 31.08
CA THR A 703 5.74 -32.42 32.01
C THR A 703 5.43 -33.68 32.81
N GLY A 704 5.42 -33.58 34.13
CA GLY A 704 5.06 -34.67 35.05
C GLY A 704 6.10 -35.80 35.10
N ARG A 705 7.39 -35.50 34.89
CA ARG A 705 8.47 -36.50 34.87
C ARG A 705 9.45 -36.40 36.04
N GLY A 706 9.35 -35.36 36.86
CA GLY A 706 10.32 -35.06 37.93
C GLY A 706 11.67 -34.56 37.39
N LEU A 707 11.76 -34.19 36.11
CA LEU A 707 12.99 -33.74 35.47
C LEU A 707 12.99 -32.21 35.38
N ALA A 708 13.85 -31.59 36.17
CA ALA A 708 13.98 -30.14 36.21
C ALA A 708 14.55 -29.56 34.91
N LEU A 709 14.03 -28.41 34.50
CA LEU A 709 14.68 -27.50 33.58
C LEU A 709 15.84 -26.83 34.32
N GLU A 710 17.05 -26.94 33.76
CA GLU A 710 18.27 -26.32 34.30
C GLU A 710 18.64 -25.04 33.55
N ASP A 711 18.26 -24.93 32.28
CA ASP A 711 18.61 -23.79 31.41
C ASP A 711 17.56 -23.59 30.30
N LEU A 712 17.40 -22.36 29.81
CA LEU A 712 16.42 -21.98 28.79
C LEU A 712 17.07 -20.99 27.82
N LYS A 713 17.22 -21.40 26.55
CA LYS A 713 17.78 -20.57 25.48
C LYS A 713 16.71 -20.20 24.46
N LEU A 714 16.58 -18.90 24.17
CA LEU A 714 15.68 -18.31 23.17
C LEU A 714 16.47 -17.83 21.94
N SER A 715 15.79 -17.57 20.82
CA SER A 715 16.34 -16.86 19.66
C SER A 715 15.21 -16.20 18.87
N LEU A 716 15.41 -14.94 18.46
CA LEU A 716 14.42 -14.08 17.80
C LEU A 716 14.99 -13.56 16.48
N ASP A 717 14.17 -13.55 15.43
CA ASP A 717 14.53 -12.97 14.12
C ASP A 717 14.23 -11.47 14.05
N SER A 718 14.98 -10.65 14.81
CA SER A 718 14.79 -9.19 14.85
C SER A 718 15.49 -8.43 13.71
N SER A 719 15.68 -9.06 12.54
CA SER A 719 16.37 -8.48 11.37
C SER A 719 15.81 -7.13 10.90
N ASP A 720 14.53 -6.88 11.12
CA ASP A 720 13.84 -5.63 10.79
C ASP A 720 14.16 -4.46 11.75
N TYR A 721 14.77 -4.73 12.90
CA TYR A 721 14.94 -3.77 14.00
C TYR A 721 16.42 -3.42 14.21
N SER A 722 16.89 -2.42 13.46
CA SER A 722 18.27 -1.91 13.51
C SER A 722 18.68 -1.22 14.83
N ASP A 723 17.75 -1.04 15.77
CA ASP A 723 17.98 -0.42 17.08
C ASP A 723 18.47 -1.39 18.17
N GLY A 724 18.73 -2.65 17.81
CA GLY A 724 19.19 -3.68 18.75
C GLY A 724 18.07 -4.35 19.56
N SER A 725 16.81 -4.21 19.13
CA SER A 725 15.67 -4.93 19.72
C SER A 725 15.93 -6.43 19.85
N CYS A 726 15.75 -6.96 21.06
CA CYS A 726 15.97 -8.36 21.40
C CYS A 726 14.91 -8.89 22.37
N VAL A 727 14.98 -10.19 22.67
CA VAL A 727 14.28 -10.81 23.81
C VAL A 727 15.28 -11.07 24.93
N GLN A 728 14.94 -10.63 26.15
CA GLN A 728 15.74 -10.86 27.35
C GLN A 728 15.06 -11.87 28.26
N ILE A 729 15.86 -12.68 28.94
CA ILE A 729 15.47 -13.57 30.02
C ILE A 729 16.16 -13.13 31.33
N ASP A 730 15.47 -13.36 32.44
CA ASP A 730 16.03 -13.42 33.79
C ASP A 730 15.45 -14.69 34.45
N ALA A 731 16.28 -15.50 35.09
CA ALA A 731 15.89 -16.79 35.65
C ALA A 731 16.21 -16.85 37.15
N HIS A 732 15.26 -17.36 37.94
CA HIS A 732 15.44 -17.68 39.35
C HIS A 732 15.97 -19.10 39.48
N VAL A 733 17.25 -19.26 39.80
CA VAL A 733 17.91 -20.57 39.89
C VAL A 733 18.03 -21.01 41.35
N SER A 734 17.72 -22.28 41.60
CA SER A 734 17.71 -22.89 42.93
C SER A 734 19.09 -22.78 43.60
N GLY A 735 19.09 -22.18 44.80
CA GLY A 735 20.32 -21.84 45.54
C GLY A 735 21.20 -20.76 44.89
N VAL A 736 20.66 -19.92 44.01
CA VAL A 736 21.30 -18.72 43.42
C VAL A 736 20.41 -17.49 43.58
N GLY A 737 19.11 -17.62 43.30
CA GLY A 737 18.17 -16.51 43.18
C GLY A 737 18.02 -16.06 41.72
N TRP A 738 17.41 -14.87 41.52
CA TRP A 738 17.36 -14.20 40.21
C TRP A 738 18.77 -13.87 39.70
N GLN A 739 19.08 -14.25 38.46
CA GLN A 739 20.37 -13.99 37.83
C GLN A 739 20.51 -12.55 37.30
N GLY A 740 19.40 -11.87 37.06
CA GLY A 740 19.33 -10.56 36.43
C GLY A 740 19.09 -10.66 34.91
N TRP A 741 18.72 -9.53 34.31
CA TRP A 741 18.46 -9.43 32.88
C TRP A 741 19.75 -9.57 32.05
N ASP A 742 19.78 -10.55 31.15
CA ASP A 742 20.90 -10.75 30.22
C ASP A 742 21.11 -9.53 29.30
N THR A 743 22.36 -9.09 29.11
CA THR A 743 22.71 -7.90 28.32
C THR A 743 24.05 -8.06 27.57
N PRO A 744 24.17 -7.56 26.32
CA PRO A 744 23.13 -6.95 25.49
C PRO A 744 22.40 -7.97 24.58
N SER A 745 23.00 -9.15 24.34
CA SER A 745 22.62 -10.03 23.23
C SER A 745 22.93 -11.51 23.50
N ALA A 746 22.77 -11.96 24.73
CA ALA A 746 22.50 -13.36 25.01
C ALA A 746 21.05 -13.51 25.49
N SER A 747 20.56 -14.73 25.37
CA SER A 747 19.15 -15.10 25.41
C SER A 747 18.99 -16.42 26.16
N GLU A 748 19.81 -16.61 27.19
CA GLU A 748 20.02 -17.88 27.91
C GLU A 748 19.91 -17.62 29.41
N GLY A 749 19.09 -18.40 30.13
CA GLY A 749 18.78 -18.18 31.53
C GLY A 749 18.65 -19.49 32.30
N GLY A 750 19.49 -19.64 33.32
CA GLY A 750 19.68 -20.88 34.07
C GLY A 750 21.16 -21.21 34.28
N THR A 751 21.46 -22.50 34.47
CA THR A 751 22.81 -23.03 34.64
C THR A 751 22.93 -24.45 34.07
N THR A 752 23.19 -24.57 32.77
CA THR A 752 23.48 -25.82 32.05
C THR A 752 24.42 -26.74 32.85
N GLY A 753 23.94 -27.94 33.20
CA GLY A 753 24.77 -29.02 33.74
C GLY A 753 25.26 -28.84 35.18
N GLN A 754 24.80 -27.82 35.91
CA GLN A 754 25.19 -27.61 37.31
C GLN A 754 24.31 -28.36 38.33
N GLY A 755 23.30 -29.12 37.88
CA GLY A 755 22.36 -29.83 38.76
C GLY A 755 21.45 -28.89 39.57
N ARG A 756 21.33 -27.63 39.15
CA ARG A 756 20.45 -26.62 39.76
C ARG A 756 19.24 -26.41 38.86
N ALA A 757 18.04 -26.51 39.43
CA ALA A 757 16.81 -26.22 38.72
C ALA A 757 16.58 -24.71 38.57
N VAL A 758 15.97 -24.30 37.46
CA VAL A 758 15.21 -23.05 37.38
C VAL A 758 13.89 -23.24 38.14
N GLU A 759 13.51 -22.28 38.96
CA GLU A 759 12.27 -22.29 39.77
C GLU A 759 11.25 -21.26 39.25
N ALA A 760 11.71 -20.14 38.67
CA ALA A 760 10.89 -19.14 37.97
C ALA A 760 11.67 -18.43 36.86
N VAL A 761 10.96 -17.77 35.93
CA VAL A 761 11.53 -16.94 34.86
C VAL A 761 10.75 -15.62 34.68
N ARG A 762 11.43 -14.60 34.15
CA ARG A 762 10.84 -13.40 33.54
C ARG A 762 11.37 -13.26 32.12
N LEU A 763 10.52 -12.92 31.16
CA LEU A 763 10.91 -12.64 29.77
C LEU A 763 10.38 -11.27 29.34
N ARG A 764 11.16 -10.48 28.64
CA ARG A 764 10.70 -9.20 28.08
C ARG A 764 11.31 -8.90 26.72
N LEU A 765 10.65 -8.03 25.96
CA LEU A 765 11.18 -7.47 24.73
C LEU A 765 11.88 -6.14 25.00
N THR A 766 12.82 -5.76 24.12
CA THR A 766 13.56 -4.49 24.19
C THR A 766 13.45 -3.70 22.88
N GLY A 767 14.02 -2.49 22.86
CA GLY A 767 14.04 -1.62 21.67
C GLY A 767 12.64 -1.24 21.18
N SER A 768 12.52 -1.01 19.87
CA SER A 768 11.24 -0.68 19.24
C SER A 768 10.32 -1.88 19.06
N LEU A 769 10.83 -3.11 19.02
CA LEU A 769 10.02 -4.34 19.00
C LEU A 769 9.03 -4.38 20.18
N ALA A 770 9.45 -3.92 21.37
CA ALA A 770 8.59 -3.84 22.56
C ALA A 770 7.40 -2.88 22.43
N LYS A 771 7.33 -2.06 21.37
CA LYS A 771 6.18 -1.22 21.01
C LYS A 771 5.15 -2.00 20.18
N ASP A 772 5.63 -2.90 19.31
CA ASP A 772 4.82 -3.61 18.32
C ASP A 772 4.35 -5.00 18.80
N TYR A 773 5.10 -5.64 19.70
CA TYR A 773 4.83 -6.99 20.22
C TYR A 773 4.83 -7.05 21.73
N ASP A 774 4.12 -8.05 22.26
CA ASP A 774 4.17 -8.55 23.64
C ASP A 774 4.82 -9.95 23.64
N VAL A 775 5.52 -10.33 24.71
CA VAL A 775 5.90 -11.74 24.96
C VAL A 775 5.06 -12.33 26.09
N TYR A 776 4.34 -13.40 25.77
CA TYR A 776 3.51 -14.17 26.69
C TYR A 776 4.18 -15.52 26.98
N TYR A 777 4.23 -15.93 28.25
CA TYR A 777 4.86 -17.19 28.64
C TYR A 777 4.19 -17.84 29.84
N ARG A 778 4.21 -19.17 29.88
CA ARG A 778 3.82 -19.95 31.05
C ARG A 778 4.74 -21.13 31.27
N VAL A 779 4.75 -21.65 32.48
CA VAL A 779 5.64 -22.73 32.91
C VAL A 779 4.87 -23.89 33.55
N HIS A 780 5.45 -25.07 33.48
CA HIS A 780 5.00 -26.26 34.20
C HIS A 780 5.87 -26.44 35.43
N ALA A 781 5.35 -26.09 36.62
CA ALA A 781 6.08 -26.21 37.88
C ALA A 781 5.78 -27.56 38.56
N SER A 782 6.82 -28.24 39.04
CA SER A 782 6.69 -29.53 39.70
C SER A 782 5.78 -29.45 40.93
N ASN A 783 4.91 -30.45 41.12
CA ASN A 783 3.86 -30.49 42.15
C ASN A 783 2.74 -29.43 42.00
N ILE A 784 2.71 -28.62 40.94
CA ILE A 784 1.70 -27.59 40.69
C ILE A 784 1.03 -27.79 39.32
N GLY A 785 1.80 -28.10 38.28
CA GLY A 785 1.33 -28.24 36.91
C GLY A 785 1.56 -26.97 36.08
N TRP A 786 0.78 -26.80 35.00
CA TRP A 786 0.80 -25.57 34.19
C TRP A 786 0.23 -24.38 34.97
N MET A 787 1.02 -23.32 35.09
CA MET A 787 0.62 -22.05 35.68
C MET A 787 -0.04 -21.13 34.63
N ALA A 788 -0.59 -20.00 35.06
CA ALA A 788 -1.19 -19.01 34.15
C ALA A 788 -0.14 -18.37 33.21
N TRP A 789 -0.59 -17.66 32.19
CA TRP A 789 0.29 -16.91 31.29
C TRP A 789 0.71 -15.58 31.93
N ALA A 790 2.02 -15.41 32.11
CA ALA A 790 2.69 -14.14 32.36
C ALA A 790 2.88 -13.36 31.06
N LYS A 791 3.05 -12.05 31.19
CA LYS A 791 3.33 -11.09 30.11
C LYS A 791 4.53 -10.19 30.45
N ASP A 792 5.36 -9.88 29.44
CA ASP A 792 6.33 -8.77 29.40
C ASP A 792 7.05 -8.41 30.71
N GLY A 793 7.66 -9.40 31.37
CA GLY A 793 8.49 -9.24 32.55
C GLY A 793 7.82 -9.59 33.89
N GLU A 794 6.55 -9.96 33.87
CA GLU A 794 5.89 -10.65 35.00
C GLU A 794 6.59 -11.98 35.35
N GLU A 795 6.45 -12.44 36.58
CA GLU A 795 7.12 -13.67 37.03
C GLU A 795 6.28 -14.91 36.67
N ALA A 796 6.93 -15.94 36.14
CA ALA A 796 6.32 -17.22 35.81
C ALA A 796 7.05 -18.36 36.54
N GLY A 797 6.38 -19.09 37.43
CA GLY A 797 6.97 -20.15 38.25
C GLY A 797 6.82 -19.91 39.74
N THR A 798 7.79 -20.36 40.54
CA THR A 798 7.75 -20.19 42.00
C THR A 798 9.03 -19.63 42.60
N THR A 799 8.90 -18.81 43.65
CA THR A 799 10.01 -18.32 44.46
C THR A 799 9.93 -18.95 45.85
N GLY A 800 11.01 -19.60 46.30
CA GLY A 800 11.13 -20.15 47.66
C GLY A 800 10.24 -21.36 47.99
N MET A 801 9.44 -21.87 47.06
CA MET A 801 8.57 -23.04 47.26
C MET A 801 9.27 -24.39 47.01
N SER A 802 10.51 -24.37 46.48
CA SER A 802 11.28 -25.55 46.03
C SER A 802 10.53 -26.40 44.99
N CYS A 803 9.79 -25.73 44.10
CA CYS A 803 9.16 -26.33 42.92
C CYS A 803 9.99 -25.96 41.69
N SER A 804 10.80 -26.90 41.21
CA SER A 804 11.50 -26.76 39.93
C SER A 804 10.51 -26.63 38.77
N LEU A 805 10.86 -25.83 37.76
CA LEU A 805 10.21 -25.90 36.46
C LEU A 805 10.59 -27.22 35.77
N GLU A 806 9.65 -27.82 35.04
CA GLU A 806 9.91 -28.96 34.15
C GLU A 806 9.82 -28.56 32.67
N ALA A 807 8.94 -27.60 32.35
CA ALA A 807 8.71 -27.10 30.98
C ALA A 807 8.26 -25.64 30.92
N VAL A 808 8.33 -25.07 29.71
CA VAL A 808 7.90 -23.70 29.35
C VAL A 808 7.20 -23.67 27.99
N GLN A 809 6.26 -22.74 27.83
CA GLN A 809 5.65 -22.35 26.55
C GLN A 809 5.76 -20.83 26.41
N ILE A 810 6.14 -20.35 25.22
CA ILE A 810 6.39 -18.93 24.96
C ILE A 810 5.76 -18.54 23.62
N LYS A 811 4.99 -17.45 23.59
CA LYS A 811 4.38 -16.87 22.38
C LYS A 811 4.80 -15.42 22.25
N LEU A 812 5.13 -15.02 21.03
CA LEU A 812 5.36 -13.63 20.65
C LEU A 812 4.11 -13.16 19.89
N ILE A 813 3.46 -12.10 20.35
CA ILE A 813 2.12 -11.72 19.88
C ILE A 813 2.12 -10.22 19.56
N LYS A 814 1.58 -9.84 18.39
CA LYS A 814 1.50 -8.43 18.00
C LYS A 814 0.49 -7.71 18.89
N LYS A 815 0.84 -6.54 19.43
CA LYS A 815 -0.06 -5.78 20.31
C LYS A 815 -1.38 -5.47 19.58
N GLY A 816 -2.49 -5.61 20.29
CA GLY A 816 -3.84 -5.44 19.74
C GLY A 816 -4.40 -6.65 18.97
N THR A 817 -3.69 -7.78 18.91
CA THR A 817 -4.25 -9.06 18.44
C THR A 817 -4.64 -9.98 19.61
N SER A 818 -5.37 -11.06 19.32
CA SER A 818 -5.80 -12.02 20.33
C SER A 818 -4.60 -12.73 21.00
N HIS A 819 -4.59 -12.74 22.33
CA HIS A 819 -3.55 -13.35 23.16
C HIS A 819 -4.14 -14.45 24.08
N PRO A 820 -3.29 -15.32 24.68
CA PRO A 820 -3.72 -16.25 25.71
C PRO A 820 -4.41 -15.55 26.89
N ASP A 821 -5.30 -16.28 27.57
CA ASP A 821 -5.85 -15.83 28.84
C ASP A 821 -4.75 -15.77 29.92
N THR A 822 -4.63 -14.62 30.58
CA THR A 822 -3.71 -14.36 31.69
C THR A 822 -4.42 -14.41 33.05
N SER A 823 -5.66 -14.91 33.12
CA SER A 823 -6.37 -15.11 34.38
C SER A 823 -5.71 -16.18 35.25
N GLY A 824 -5.77 -15.99 36.58
CA GLY A 824 -5.09 -16.83 37.56
C GLY A 824 -3.70 -16.32 37.96
N TYR A 825 -2.84 -17.22 38.42
CA TYR A 825 -1.53 -16.88 39.00
C TYR A 825 -0.39 -17.46 38.15
N PRO A 826 0.42 -16.62 37.47
CA PRO A 826 1.62 -17.08 36.77
C PRO A 826 2.79 -17.28 37.74
N HIS A 827 2.84 -16.52 38.85
CA HIS A 827 3.81 -16.68 39.93
C HIS A 827 3.17 -17.15 41.24
N LEU A 828 3.92 -17.92 42.04
CA LEU A 828 3.60 -18.22 43.43
C LEU A 828 4.85 -18.13 44.34
N GLU A 829 4.73 -17.40 45.43
CA GLU A 829 5.73 -17.34 46.52
C GLU A 829 5.10 -17.79 47.85
N ILE A 830 5.91 -18.17 48.85
CA ILE A 830 5.36 -18.53 50.16
C ILE A 830 4.84 -17.26 50.87
N PRO A 831 3.53 -17.17 51.18
CA PRO A 831 2.93 -16.02 51.85
C PRO A 831 3.50 -15.80 53.25
N THR A 832 3.61 -14.53 53.64
CA THR A 832 4.02 -14.16 55.00
C THR A 832 2.81 -14.20 55.95
N VAL A 833 3.06 -14.56 57.21
CA VAL A 833 2.08 -14.44 58.31
C VAL A 833 2.73 -13.74 59.50
N THR A 834 1.98 -12.84 60.14
CA THR A 834 2.30 -12.24 61.43
C THR A 834 1.13 -12.41 62.39
N TYR A 835 1.41 -12.59 63.69
CA TYR A 835 0.36 -12.83 64.68
C TYR A 835 0.74 -12.28 66.06
N SER A 836 -0.27 -12.02 66.88
CA SER A 836 -0.14 -11.55 68.27
C SER A 836 -1.17 -12.24 69.16
N ALA A 837 -0.80 -12.48 70.41
CA ALA A 837 -1.67 -12.93 71.48
C ALA A 837 -1.86 -11.82 72.53
N GLN A 838 -3.05 -11.78 73.13
CA GLN A 838 -3.37 -10.90 74.24
C GLN A 838 -3.06 -11.62 75.57
N VAL A 839 -2.27 -11.01 76.44
CA VAL A 839 -1.79 -11.56 77.71
C VAL A 839 -2.08 -10.53 78.80
N LYS A 840 -2.84 -10.92 79.85
CA LYS A 840 -3.28 -10.00 80.93
C LYS A 840 -3.92 -8.70 80.38
N GLY A 841 -4.87 -8.84 79.45
CA GLY A 841 -5.57 -7.72 78.82
C GLY A 841 -4.75 -6.92 77.79
N ALA A 842 -3.42 -7.02 77.78
CA ALA A 842 -2.55 -6.29 76.84
C ALA A 842 -2.18 -7.15 75.62
N TRP A 843 -2.21 -6.57 74.41
CA TRP A 843 -1.68 -7.22 73.21
C TRP A 843 -0.16 -7.19 73.19
N GLN A 844 0.47 -8.30 72.83
CA GLN A 844 1.91 -8.34 72.56
C GLN A 844 2.23 -7.75 71.18
N ASN A 845 3.51 -7.47 70.93
CA ASN A 845 4.01 -7.18 69.58
C ASN A 845 3.66 -8.33 68.62
N TYR A 846 3.37 -8.00 67.37
CA TYR A 846 3.20 -9.02 66.32
C TYR A 846 4.54 -9.71 66.04
N VAL A 847 4.53 -11.04 66.02
CA VAL A 847 5.69 -11.89 65.72
C VAL A 847 5.55 -12.51 64.32
N PRO A 848 6.65 -12.82 63.62
CA PRO A 848 6.62 -13.45 62.30
C PRO A 848 6.36 -14.97 62.36
N ALA A 849 6.17 -15.57 61.20
CA ALA A 849 5.95 -17.00 60.99
C ALA A 849 6.93 -17.89 61.79
N GLY A 850 6.40 -18.65 62.75
CA GLY A 850 7.13 -19.63 63.54
C GLY A 850 7.62 -19.13 64.90
N GLU A 851 7.54 -17.84 65.20
CA GLU A 851 7.93 -17.29 66.51
C GLU A 851 6.85 -17.47 67.58
N VAL A 852 7.23 -17.42 68.85
CA VAL A 852 6.29 -17.63 69.97
C VAL A 852 5.54 -16.33 70.29
N SER A 853 4.21 -16.36 70.30
CA SER A 853 3.39 -15.28 70.86
C SER A 853 2.56 -15.80 72.04
N GLY A 854 2.61 -15.09 73.18
CA GLY A 854 2.07 -15.49 74.48
C GLY A 854 3.15 -15.60 75.57
N THR A 855 3.01 -16.58 76.47
CA THR A 855 4.00 -16.98 77.47
C THR A 855 4.13 -18.51 77.49
N THR A 856 5.22 -19.06 78.04
CA THR A 856 5.40 -20.52 78.17
C THR A 856 5.81 -20.88 79.59
N GLY A 857 5.01 -21.70 80.27
CA GLY A 857 5.31 -22.19 81.62
C GLY A 857 5.18 -21.16 82.75
N GLN A 858 4.53 -20.02 82.50
CA GLN A 858 4.36 -18.93 83.48
C GLN A 858 3.00 -18.96 84.22
N GLY A 859 2.13 -19.93 83.92
CA GLY A 859 0.75 -20.00 84.42
C GLY A 859 -0.22 -19.03 83.73
N ILE A 860 0.26 -18.07 82.93
CA ILE A 860 -0.54 -16.96 82.40
C ILE A 860 -1.27 -17.38 81.10
N PRO A 861 -2.62 -17.29 81.04
CA PRO A 861 -3.38 -17.55 79.81
C PRO A 861 -3.22 -16.44 78.77
N ILE A 862 -3.45 -16.80 77.50
CA ILE A 862 -3.88 -15.82 76.50
C ILE A 862 -5.39 -15.61 76.60
N THR A 863 -5.82 -14.37 76.39
CA THR A 863 -7.23 -13.93 76.39
C THR A 863 -7.73 -13.51 75.00
N GLY A 864 -6.84 -13.54 74.00
CA GLY A 864 -7.16 -13.18 72.63
C GLY A 864 -6.03 -13.50 71.65
N PHE A 865 -6.37 -13.48 70.36
CA PHE A 865 -5.48 -13.78 69.24
C PHE A 865 -5.81 -12.90 68.03
N SER A 866 -4.79 -12.55 67.24
CA SER A 866 -4.91 -11.90 65.95
C SER A 866 -3.83 -12.45 65.01
N ALA A 867 -4.17 -12.70 63.74
CA ALA A 867 -3.21 -13.10 62.73
C ALA A 867 -3.54 -12.45 61.38
N LYS A 868 -2.51 -11.99 60.67
CA LYS A 868 -2.62 -11.37 59.34
C LYS A 868 -1.66 -12.06 58.37
N THR A 869 -2.11 -12.25 57.13
CA THR A 869 -1.31 -12.74 56.02
C THR A 869 -1.09 -11.68 54.95
N THR A 870 0.08 -11.70 54.32
CA THR A 870 0.38 -10.90 53.12
C THR A 870 0.81 -11.84 52.01
N SER A 871 0.14 -11.75 50.84
CA SER A 871 0.35 -12.61 49.68
C SER A 871 -0.06 -11.88 48.40
N SER A 872 0.51 -12.30 47.27
CA SER A 872 0.03 -12.03 45.92
C SER A 872 -1.22 -12.85 45.54
N VAL A 873 -1.52 -13.92 46.27
CA VAL A 873 -2.67 -14.81 46.02
C VAL A 873 -3.90 -14.34 46.81
N ALA A 874 -5.07 -14.29 46.15
CA ALA A 874 -6.31 -13.86 46.78
C ALA A 874 -6.73 -14.78 47.93
N GLY A 875 -7.08 -14.19 49.07
CA GLY A 875 -7.46 -14.93 50.27
C GLY A 875 -6.98 -14.29 51.56
N GLY A 876 -6.96 -15.08 52.63
CA GLY A 876 -6.44 -14.66 53.91
C GLY A 876 -6.47 -15.76 54.97
N ILE A 877 -6.13 -15.39 56.20
CA ILE A 877 -6.16 -16.27 57.37
C ILE A 877 -7.43 -16.02 58.20
N ALA A 878 -8.05 -17.09 58.69
CA ALA A 878 -9.23 -17.07 59.54
C ALA A 878 -8.99 -17.88 60.81
N TYR A 879 -9.57 -17.48 61.95
CA TYR A 879 -9.34 -18.14 63.23
C TYR A 879 -10.55 -18.08 64.17
N GLN A 880 -10.71 -19.12 64.99
CA GLN A 880 -11.68 -19.22 66.07
C GLN A 880 -10.98 -19.57 67.38
N LEU A 881 -11.48 -19.02 68.49
CA LEU A 881 -11.04 -19.38 69.85
C LEU A 881 -12.14 -20.17 70.57
N HIS A 882 -11.73 -21.13 71.40
CA HIS A 882 -12.56 -21.73 72.45
C HIS A 882 -12.25 -21.01 73.75
N LEU A 883 -13.22 -20.29 74.32
CA LEU A 883 -13.04 -19.59 75.60
C LEU A 883 -13.71 -20.39 76.73
N SER A 884 -13.05 -20.49 77.88
CA SER A 884 -13.40 -21.40 78.99
C SER A 884 -14.87 -21.39 79.44
N ASN A 885 -15.53 -20.23 79.47
CA ASN A 885 -16.95 -20.10 79.86
C ASN A 885 -17.89 -19.71 78.69
N VAL A 886 -17.44 -19.83 77.43
CA VAL A 886 -18.22 -19.41 76.24
C VAL A 886 -18.25 -20.47 75.13
N GLY A 887 -17.24 -21.33 75.04
CA GLY A 887 -17.07 -22.26 73.94
C GLY A 887 -16.47 -21.59 72.69
N TRP A 888 -16.77 -22.14 71.51
CA TRP A 888 -16.25 -21.65 70.23
C TRP A 888 -16.89 -20.31 69.80
N THR A 889 -16.05 -19.30 69.56
CA THR A 889 -16.47 -18.00 68.99
C THR A 889 -16.84 -18.11 67.51
N SER A 890 -17.61 -17.12 66.99
CA SER A 890 -17.93 -16.98 65.57
C SER A 890 -16.72 -16.80 64.64
N GLY A 891 -15.55 -16.47 65.19
CA GLY A 891 -14.29 -16.33 64.46
C GLY A 891 -14.01 -14.92 63.93
N LYS A 892 -12.77 -14.73 63.46
CA LYS A 892 -12.24 -13.48 62.90
C LYS A 892 -11.25 -13.75 61.78
N THR A 893 -10.95 -12.71 61.01
CA THR A 893 -10.20 -12.77 59.75
C THR A 893 -9.08 -11.73 59.66
N ASN A 894 -7.96 -12.16 59.09
CA ASN A 894 -6.87 -11.36 58.50
C ASN A 894 -6.49 -10.04 59.22
N GLY A 895 -6.22 -10.12 60.53
CA GLY A 895 -5.74 -9.02 61.37
C GLY A 895 -6.79 -8.45 62.32
N GLU A 896 -8.06 -8.86 62.21
CA GLU A 896 -9.09 -8.51 63.19
C GLU A 896 -8.81 -9.17 64.54
N GLN A 897 -8.73 -8.36 65.60
CA GLN A 897 -8.52 -8.84 66.96
C GLN A 897 -9.74 -9.63 67.46
N LEU A 898 -9.47 -10.84 67.98
CA LEU A 898 -10.46 -11.70 68.62
C LEU A 898 -10.04 -11.93 70.08
N SER A 899 -10.81 -11.40 71.03
CA SER A 899 -10.52 -11.48 72.45
C SER A 899 -11.76 -11.65 73.33
N SER A 900 -11.56 -12.11 74.56
CA SER A 900 -12.56 -12.09 75.61
C SER A 900 -12.84 -10.66 76.10
N THR A 901 -14.11 -10.31 76.29
CA THR A 901 -14.52 -9.05 76.94
C THR A 901 -14.39 -9.06 78.47
N ALA A 902 -14.11 -10.21 79.07
CA ALA A 902 -13.85 -10.39 80.50
C ALA A 902 -12.55 -11.17 80.70
N GLU A 903 -11.64 -10.65 81.54
CA GLU A 903 -10.27 -11.19 81.71
C GLU A 903 -10.22 -12.63 82.29
N SER A 904 -11.34 -13.12 82.83
CA SER A 904 -11.51 -14.49 83.32
C SER A 904 -11.69 -15.54 82.21
N ASN A 905 -12.05 -15.14 80.99
CA ASN A 905 -12.36 -16.05 79.90
C ASN A 905 -11.12 -16.37 79.07
N SER A 906 -10.21 -17.14 79.66
CA SER A 906 -9.02 -17.70 79.01
C SER A 906 -9.35 -18.52 77.75
N VAL A 907 -8.43 -18.51 76.78
CA VAL A 907 -8.47 -19.40 75.61
C VAL A 907 -8.06 -20.81 76.04
N GLU A 908 -8.91 -21.81 75.80
CA GLU A 908 -8.56 -23.23 75.97
C GLU A 908 -8.02 -23.85 74.67
N ALA A 909 -8.54 -23.45 73.51
CA ALA A 909 -8.13 -23.95 72.19
C ALA A 909 -8.29 -22.93 71.07
N ILE A 910 -7.63 -23.20 69.95
CA ILE A 910 -7.65 -22.40 68.72
C ILE A 910 -7.87 -23.29 67.49
N LYS A 911 -8.52 -22.72 66.48
CA LYS A 911 -8.54 -23.19 65.09
C LYS A 911 -8.02 -22.06 64.20
N ILE A 912 -7.23 -22.39 63.18
CA ILE A 912 -6.73 -21.44 62.18
C ILE A 912 -6.84 -22.09 60.79
N SER A 913 -7.40 -21.38 59.82
CA SER A 913 -7.55 -21.84 58.43
C SER A 913 -7.14 -20.75 57.45
N LEU A 914 -6.95 -21.13 56.18
CA LEU A 914 -6.83 -20.19 55.07
C LEU A 914 -8.18 -20.13 54.32
N SER A 915 -8.43 -19.01 53.66
CA SER A 915 -9.60 -18.76 52.81
C SER A 915 -9.16 -18.23 51.44
N GLY A 916 -10.05 -18.30 50.44
CA GLY A 916 -9.74 -17.95 49.04
C GLY A 916 -8.76 -18.93 48.39
N ASP A 917 -8.20 -18.53 47.25
CA ASP A 917 -7.21 -19.31 46.49
C ASP A 917 -5.95 -19.63 47.31
N LEU A 918 -5.64 -18.80 48.30
CA LEU A 918 -4.57 -19.02 49.27
C LEU A 918 -4.69 -20.38 49.98
N ALA A 919 -5.92 -20.88 50.20
CA ALA A 919 -6.17 -22.21 50.74
C ALA A 919 -5.92 -23.36 49.74
N THR A 920 -5.91 -23.09 48.43
CA THR A 920 -5.60 -24.07 47.37
C THR A 920 -4.10 -24.33 47.29
N TYR A 921 -3.28 -23.28 47.33
CA TYR A 921 -1.83 -23.36 47.14
C TYR A 921 -1.01 -23.55 48.43
N PHE A 922 -1.59 -23.26 49.60
CA PHE A 922 -0.88 -23.30 50.88
C PHE A 922 -1.63 -24.04 52.00
N ASP A 923 -0.89 -24.42 53.03
CA ASP A 923 -1.39 -24.97 54.30
C ASP A 923 -0.96 -24.05 55.46
N VAL A 924 -1.85 -23.82 56.42
CA VAL A 924 -1.52 -23.11 57.67
C VAL A 924 -1.33 -24.10 58.80
N TRP A 925 -0.07 -24.24 59.25
CA TRP A 925 0.31 -25.09 60.38
C TRP A 925 0.40 -24.27 61.66
N TYR A 926 -0.12 -24.78 62.76
CA TYR A 926 -0.05 -24.12 64.07
C TYR A 926 -0.02 -25.12 65.22
N ARG A 927 0.49 -24.67 66.36
CA ARG A 927 0.44 -25.39 67.64
C ARG A 927 0.33 -24.43 68.80
N VAL A 928 0.02 -24.96 69.97
CA VAL A 928 -0.14 -24.19 71.22
C VAL A 928 0.63 -24.79 72.38
N HIS A 929 1.01 -23.93 73.32
CA HIS A 929 1.52 -24.31 74.64
C HIS A 929 0.36 -24.26 75.63
N VAL A 930 0.03 -25.39 76.27
CA VAL A 930 -1.06 -25.50 77.25
C VAL A 930 -0.49 -25.54 78.68
N ASP A 931 -1.19 -24.91 79.63
CA ASP A 931 -0.72 -24.83 81.01
C ASP A 931 -0.65 -26.20 81.70
N ASN A 932 0.41 -26.38 82.49
CA ASN A 932 0.81 -27.65 83.15
C ASN A 932 0.93 -28.87 82.20
N VAL A 933 1.08 -28.63 80.90
CA VAL A 933 1.13 -29.65 79.84
C VAL A 933 2.34 -29.44 78.91
N GLY A 934 2.56 -28.21 78.43
CA GLY A 934 3.64 -27.87 77.50
C GLY A 934 3.17 -27.66 76.06
N TRP A 935 4.10 -27.72 75.09
CA TRP A 935 3.80 -27.64 73.66
C TRP A 935 3.10 -28.91 73.16
N LEU A 936 1.91 -28.74 72.59
CA LEU A 936 1.20 -29.78 71.85
C LEU A 936 1.71 -29.91 70.40
N GLY A 937 1.25 -30.95 69.69
CA GLY A 937 1.59 -31.20 68.29
C GLY A 937 1.14 -30.10 67.32
N TRP A 938 1.78 -30.06 66.16
CA TRP A 938 1.35 -29.23 65.03
C TRP A 938 0.08 -29.79 64.38
N THR A 939 -0.89 -28.91 64.15
CA THR A 939 -2.11 -29.19 63.38
C THR A 939 -2.27 -28.18 62.25
N LYS A 940 -3.24 -28.37 61.35
CA LYS A 940 -3.47 -27.43 60.25
C LYS A 940 -4.94 -27.22 59.88
N ASN A 941 -5.19 -26.16 59.12
CA ASN A 941 -6.40 -25.92 58.33
C ASN A 941 -7.74 -26.14 59.08
N GLY A 942 -7.89 -25.55 60.27
CA GLY A 942 -9.14 -25.54 61.03
C GLY A 942 -9.31 -26.71 62.02
N ALA A 943 -8.35 -27.64 62.09
CA ALA A 943 -8.30 -28.65 63.14
C ALA A 943 -8.00 -28.03 64.53
N VAL A 944 -8.40 -28.68 65.61
CA VAL A 944 -8.27 -28.11 66.97
C VAL A 944 -6.83 -28.23 67.48
N ALA A 945 -6.31 -27.14 68.07
CA ALA A 945 -5.12 -27.15 68.89
C ALA A 945 -5.43 -26.59 70.30
N GLY A 946 -5.06 -27.31 71.37
CA GLY A 946 -5.30 -26.89 72.77
C GLY A 946 -6.05 -27.91 73.62
N SER A 947 -7.04 -27.46 74.39
CA SER A 947 -7.97 -28.29 75.16
C SER A 947 -9.41 -27.77 75.01
N THR A 948 -10.41 -28.61 75.29
CA THR A 948 -11.82 -28.17 75.35
C THR A 948 -12.51 -28.82 76.53
N GLY A 949 -13.05 -28.03 77.45
CA GLY A 949 -13.87 -28.53 78.57
C GLY A 949 -13.09 -29.17 79.72
N TYR A 950 -11.79 -28.86 79.84
CA TYR A 950 -10.95 -29.29 80.96
C TYR A 950 -10.46 -28.14 81.85
N GLY A 951 -10.71 -26.88 81.51
CA GLY A 951 -10.28 -25.73 82.31
C GLY A 951 -8.78 -25.48 82.29
N THR A 952 -8.04 -26.01 81.29
CA THR A 952 -6.63 -25.69 81.07
C THR A 952 -6.45 -24.85 79.79
N HIS A 953 -5.69 -23.78 79.94
CA HIS A 953 -5.59 -22.68 78.97
C HIS A 953 -4.34 -22.74 78.10
N VAL A 954 -4.48 -22.21 76.89
CA VAL A 954 -3.37 -21.82 76.03
C VAL A 954 -2.62 -20.66 76.67
N GLN A 955 -1.30 -20.81 76.77
CA GLN A 955 -0.36 -19.79 77.20
C GLN A 955 0.34 -19.13 76.01
N ALA A 956 0.58 -19.87 74.92
CA ALA A 956 1.20 -19.34 73.69
C ALA A 956 0.79 -20.10 72.42
N VAL A 957 1.01 -19.47 71.27
CA VAL A 957 0.75 -19.99 69.92
C VAL A 957 2.00 -19.85 69.04
N GLN A 958 2.21 -20.79 68.12
CA GLN A 958 3.09 -20.66 66.95
C GLN A 958 2.31 -20.96 65.68
N VAL A 959 2.53 -20.21 64.59
CA VAL A 959 1.87 -20.38 63.28
C VAL A 959 2.91 -20.27 62.16
N ARG A 960 2.81 -21.14 61.15
CA ARG A 960 3.66 -21.16 59.93
C ARG A 960 2.80 -21.43 58.70
N LEU A 961 3.19 -20.86 57.56
CA LEU A 961 2.62 -21.21 56.25
C LEU A 961 3.62 -22.05 55.47
N THR A 962 3.10 -23.01 54.70
CA THR A 962 3.88 -23.88 53.81
C THR A 962 3.13 -24.09 52.50
N ARG A 963 3.82 -24.46 51.40
CA ARG A 963 3.13 -24.92 50.19
C ARG A 963 2.19 -26.10 50.50
N LYS A 964 1.17 -26.29 49.66
CA LYS A 964 0.18 -27.36 49.84
C LYS A 964 0.85 -28.72 49.93
N GLY A 965 0.41 -29.53 50.90
CA GLY A 965 0.91 -30.90 51.07
C GLY A 965 2.38 -30.99 51.51
N ALA A 966 3.01 -29.90 51.94
CA ALA A 966 4.33 -29.96 52.56
C ALA A 966 4.29 -30.72 53.91
N ASN A 967 5.46 -31.27 54.29
CA ASN A 967 5.67 -31.89 55.58
C ASN A 967 5.40 -30.89 56.74
N ALA A 968 4.93 -31.42 57.87
CA ALA A 968 4.66 -30.60 59.05
C ALA A 968 5.94 -29.94 59.60
N PRO A 969 5.87 -28.75 60.22
CA PRO A 969 7.03 -28.08 60.84
C PRO A 969 7.63 -28.79 62.07
N GLY A 970 7.08 -29.95 62.47
CA GLY A 970 7.49 -30.76 63.61
C GLY A 970 6.46 -31.88 63.85
N SER A 971 6.53 -32.53 65.02
CA SER A 971 5.57 -33.58 65.39
C SER A 971 4.11 -33.09 65.33
N THR A 972 3.24 -33.88 64.71
CA THR A 972 1.79 -33.67 64.62
C THR A 972 1.00 -34.48 65.66
N VAL A 973 1.70 -35.20 66.54
CA VAL A 973 1.11 -36.07 67.56
C VAL A 973 0.47 -35.23 68.68
N SER A 974 -0.75 -35.60 69.10
CA SER A 974 -1.52 -34.91 70.17
C SER A 974 -1.55 -33.37 70.05
N PRO A 975 -2.16 -32.80 68.99
CA PRO A 975 -2.33 -31.34 68.87
C PRO A 975 -3.41 -30.79 69.81
N CYS A 976 -4.36 -31.63 70.22
CA CYS A 976 -5.41 -31.32 71.19
C CYS A 976 -5.37 -32.36 72.31
N LEU A 977 -5.58 -31.90 73.55
CA LEU A 977 -5.84 -32.78 74.68
C LEU A 977 -7.19 -33.47 74.51
N LEU A 978 -7.19 -34.77 74.73
CA LEU A 978 -8.33 -35.65 74.56
C LEU A 978 -8.85 -36.09 75.93
N GLY A 979 -7.99 -36.65 76.78
CA GLY A 979 -8.33 -37.07 78.14
C GLY A 979 -7.95 -36.04 79.22
N GLN A 980 -8.32 -36.32 80.47
CA GLN A 980 -8.02 -35.47 81.63
C GLN A 980 -6.51 -35.13 81.73
N PRO A 981 -6.12 -33.86 81.93
CA PRO A 981 -4.73 -33.49 82.22
C PRO A 981 -4.28 -33.98 83.60
N SER A 982 -3.01 -34.35 83.75
CA SER A 982 -2.43 -34.94 84.97
C SER A 982 -2.50 -34.00 86.19
N ALA A 983 -2.50 -32.69 85.97
CA ALA A 983 -2.68 -31.67 87.01
C ALA A 983 -3.98 -31.89 87.82
N PHE A 984 -5.08 -32.23 87.14
CA PHE A 984 -6.42 -32.44 87.72
C PHE A 984 -6.60 -33.80 88.39
N ALA A 985 -5.59 -34.68 88.39
CA ALA A 985 -5.68 -35.97 89.06
C ALA A 985 -5.85 -35.80 90.58
N ASN A 986 -6.83 -36.48 91.19
CA ASN A 986 -6.99 -36.51 92.65
C ASN A 986 -5.88 -37.36 93.32
N PRO A 987 -5.81 -37.43 94.66
CA PRO A 987 -4.75 -38.17 95.36
C PRO A 987 -4.69 -39.68 95.01
N MET A 988 -5.83 -40.33 94.74
CA MET A 988 -5.85 -41.75 94.39
C MET A 988 -5.41 -41.98 92.94
N GLN A 989 -5.86 -41.16 92.00
CA GLN A 989 -5.39 -41.16 90.61
C GLN A 989 -3.86 -40.93 90.55
N LYS A 990 -3.33 -39.99 91.36
CA LYS A 990 -1.89 -39.76 91.51
C LYS A 990 -1.17 -40.98 92.09
N LYS A 991 -1.68 -41.59 93.17
CA LYS A 991 -1.14 -42.83 93.75
C LYS A 991 -1.06 -43.96 92.72
N ILE A 992 -2.10 -44.14 91.89
CA ILE A 992 -2.14 -45.14 90.81
C ILE A 992 -1.06 -44.89 89.74
N VAL A 993 -0.88 -43.64 89.30
CA VAL A 993 0.17 -43.28 88.33
C VAL A 993 1.58 -43.46 88.92
N ASP A 994 1.78 -43.10 90.18
CA ASP A 994 3.08 -43.28 90.84
C ASP A 994 3.40 -44.75 91.14
N LEU A 995 2.39 -45.58 91.42
CA LEU A 995 2.55 -47.04 91.49
C LEU A 995 2.87 -47.64 90.12
N ALA A 996 2.26 -47.18 89.03
CA ALA A 996 2.60 -47.63 87.68
C ALA A 996 4.06 -47.35 87.28
N ARG A 997 4.71 -46.37 87.92
CA ARG A 997 6.15 -46.08 87.77
C ARG A 997 7.05 -46.95 88.66
N GLN A 998 6.49 -47.64 89.65
CA GLN A 998 7.20 -48.43 90.66
C GLN A 998 7.02 -49.94 90.50
N VAL A 999 5.87 -50.38 89.98
CA VAL A 999 5.60 -51.80 89.70
C VAL A 999 6.42 -52.24 88.48
N PRO A 1000 7.37 -53.18 88.63
CA PRO A 1000 8.18 -53.66 87.53
C PRO A 1000 7.35 -54.48 86.54
N SER A 1001 7.88 -54.69 85.34
CA SER A 1001 7.30 -55.65 84.38
C SER A 1001 7.26 -57.07 84.97
N PRO A 1002 6.09 -57.73 85.07
CA PRO A 1002 6.00 -59.16 85.38
C PRO A 1002 6.45 -60.05 84.21
N GLY A 1003 6.59 -59.49 83.00
CA GLY A 1003 7.08 -60.19 81.81
C GLY A 1003 6.32 -59.86 80.51
N PRO A 1004 6.80 -60.35 79.36
CA PRO A 1004 6.13 -60.16 78.07
C PRO A 1004 4.75 -60.83 78.03
N GLY A 1005 3.74 -60.13 77.50
CA GLY A 1005 2.36 -60.62 77.42
C GLY A 1005 1.55 -60.51 78.70
N LEU A 1006 2.16 -60.14 79.83
CA LEU A 1006 1.50 -59.98 81.13
C LEU A 1006 1.09 -58.51 81.37
N CYS A 1007 0.34 -57.94 80.43
CA CYS A 1007 -0.11 -56.54 80.50
C CYS A 1007 -1.25 -56.34 81.51
N SER A 1008 -2.20 -57.27 81.57
CA SER A 1008 -3.30 -57.25 82.54
C SER A 1008 -2.83 -57.52 83.97
N GLU A 1009 -1.89 -58.44 84.16
CA GLU A 1009 -1.30 -58.74 85.47
C GLU A 1009 -0.56 -57.52 86.04
N TRP A 1010 0.20 -56.80 85.22
CA TRP A 1010 0.86 -55.54 85.62
C TRP A 1010 -0.15 -54.47 86.06
N ILE A 1011 -1.28 -54.37 85.35
CA ILE A 1011 -2.39 -53.50 85.77
C ILE A 1011 -2.95 -53.97 87.13
N ALA A 1012 -3.23 -55.26 87.32
CA ALA A 1012 -3.75 -55.78 88.59
C ALA A 1012 -2.81 -55.50 89.78
N ASP A 1013 -1.51 -55.72 89.60
CA ASP A 1013 -0.45 -55.47 90.59
C ASP A 1013 -0.40 -53.99 91.03
N ILE A 1014 -0.70 -53.04 90.13
CA ILE A 1014 -0.82 -51.60 90.45
C ILE A 1014 -2.03 -51.31 91.35
N TYR A 1015 -3.21 -51.84 91.00
CA TYR A 1015 -4.44 -51.56 91.75
C TYR A 1015 -4.48 -52.32 93.08
N GLU A 1016 -3.93 -53.53 93.18
CA GLU A 1016 -3.79 -54.25 94.44
C GLU A 1016 -2.91 -53.45 95.43
N ARG A 1017 -1.73 -52.96 94.97
CA ARG A 1017 -0.86 -52.08 95.79
C ARG A 1017 -1.49 -50.72 96.09
N ALA A 1018 -2.46 -50.28 95.30
CA ALA A 1018 -3.27 -49.10 95.60
C ALA A 1018 -4.33 -49.35 96.69
N GLY A 1019 -4.71 -50.61 96.94
CA GLY A 1019 -5.68 -51.02 97.96
C GLY A 1019 -7.00 -51.58 97.42
N PHE A 1020 -7.06 -51.92 96.13
CA PHE A 1020 -8.22 -52.56 95.50
C PHE A 1020 -8.08 -54.08 95.55
N ARG A 1021 -9.16 -54.83 95.26
CA ARG A 1021 -9.05 -56.29 95.09
C ARG A 1021 -8.29 -56.62 93.81
N ASN A 1022 -7.49 -57.68 93.82
CA ASN A 1022 -6.91 -58.21 92.59
C ASN A 1022 -8.04 -58.82 91.73
N VAL A 1023 -8.10 -58.42 90.46
CA VAL A 1023 -9.03 -58.90 89.44
C VAL A 1023 -8.19 -59.62 88.39
N HIS A 1024 -7.84 -60.88 88.68
CA HIS A 1024 -7.08 -61.76 87.78
C HIS A 1024 -7.91 -62.05 86.53
N THR A 1025 -7.59 -61.36 85.44
CA THR A 1025 -8.40 -61.30 84.22
C THR A 1025 -7.51 -60.83 83.05
N ASP A 1026 -7.93 -61.00 81.80
CA ASP A 1026 -7.17 -60.58 80.62
C ASP A 1026 -7.66 -59.24 80.00
N ALA A 1027 -6.99 -58.78 78.94
CA ALA A 1027 -7.32 -57.49 78.31
C ALA A 1027 -8.61 -57.50 77.46
N CYS A 1028 -9.11 -58.69 77.07
CA CYS A 1028 -10.44 -58.88 76.52
C CYS A 1028 -11.50 -58.72 77.62
N ASP A 1029 -11.28 -59.33 78.79
CA ASP A 1029 -12.17 -59.14 79.95
C ASP A 1029 -12.23 -57.67 80.37
N TYR A 1030 -11.08 -56.98 80.49
CA TYR A 1030 -11.05 -55.54 80.77
C TYR A 1030 -11.87 -54.73 79.77
N TYR A 1031 -11.84 -55.10 78.48
CA TYR A 1031 -12.57 -54.41 77.43
C TYR A 1031 -14.09 -54.64 77.46
N TRP A 1032 -14.57 -55.78 77.96
CA TRP A 1032 -16.02 -56.07 78.04
C TRP A 1032 -16.61 -55.70 79.39
N ASP A 1033 -15.93 -56.03 80.50
CA ASP A 1033 -16.50 -55.98 81.85
C ASP A 1033 -16.21 -54.69 82.62
N TYR A 1034 -15.12 -53.99 82.31
CA TYR A 1034 -14.68 -52.79 83.05
C TYR A 1034 -14.61 -51.51 82.19
N CYS A 1035 -14.20 -51.62 80.92
CA CYS A 1035 -14.11 -50.49 80.01
C CYS A 1035 -15.46 -50.20 79.33
N LYS A 1036 -16.19 -49.19 79.82
CA LYS A 1036 -17.54 -48.83 79.33
C LYS A 1036 -17.59 -47.57 78.45
N PHE A 1037 -16.53 -46.76 78.44
CA PHE A 1037 -16.51 -45.43 77.81
C PHE A 1037 -15.77 -45.44 76.47
N THR A 1038 -16.21 -44.60 75.53
CA THR A 1038 -15.49 -44.33 74.26
C THR A 1038 -15.52 -42.85 73.82
N ASP A 1039 -16.03 -41.96 74.68
CA ASP A 1039 -15.87 -40.51 74.56
C ASP A 1039 -14.68 -40.06 75.42
N TYR A 1040 -13.77 -39.30 74.83
CA TYR A 1040 -12.55 -38.87 75.48
C TYR A 1040 -12.81 -37.91 76.65
N SER A 1041 -13.94 -37.17 76.64
CA SER A 1041 -14.36 -36.34 77.79
C SER A 1041 -14.43 -37.15 79.09
N GLN A 1042 -14.77 -38.44 78.98
CA GLN A 1042 -14.92 -39.39 80.07
C GLN A 1042 -13.59 -40.03 80.50
N LEU A 1043 -12.52 -39.93 79.69
CA LEU A 1043 -11.21 -40.50 80.00
C LEU A 1043 -10.53 -39.72 81.13
N LYS A 1044 -10.41 -40.36 82.30
CA LYS A 1044 -9.81 -39.81 83.52
C LYS A 1044 -8.48 -40.50 83.83
N VAL A 1045 -7.58 -39.79 84.53
CA VAL A 1045 -6.27 -40.32 84.96
C VAL A 1045 -6.47 -41.55 85.85
N GLY A 1046 -5.67 -42.59 85.69
CA GLY A 1046 -5.91 -43.86 86.38
C GLY A 1046 -7.17 -44.59 85.90
N MET A 1047 -7.56 -44.42 84.62
CA MET A 1047 -8.41 -45.38 83.91
C MET A 1047 -7.54 -46.39 83.15
N VAL A 1048 -8.05 -47.61 83.02
CA VAL A 1048 -7.51 -48.60 82.08
C VAL A 1048 -8.07 -48.30 80.69
N ILE A 1049 -7.23 -48.35 79.66
CA ILE A 1049 -7.63 -48.39 78.26
C ILE A 1049 -7.35 -49.81 77.75
N ALA A 1050 -8.33 -50.41 77.07
CA ALA A 1050 -8.25 -51.79 76.59
C ALA A 1050 -8.58 -51.92 75.10
N VAL A 1051 -7.99 -52.92 74.46
CA VAL A 1051 -8.48 -53.56 73.22
C VAL A 1051 -8.58 -55.07 73.47
N PRO A 1052 -9.61 -55.77 72.97
CA PRO A 1052 -9.81 -57.20 73.21
C PRO A 1052 -9.04 -58.10 72.24
N SER A 1053 -8.56 -57.54 71.13
CA SER A 1053 -7.75 -58.24 70.14
C SER A 1053 -6.97 -57.23 69.31
N HIS A 1054 -5.74 -57.56 68.89
CA HIS A 1054 -4.94 -56.80 67.94
C HIS A 1054 -4.03 -57.72 67.11
N THR A 1055 -3.59 -57.28 65.92
CA THR A 1055 -2.90 -58.16 64.97
C THR A 1055 -1.40 -58.38 65.24
N HIS A 1056 -0.72 -57.44 65.92
CA HIS A 1056 0.75 -57.43 66.06
C HIS A 1056 1.39 -58.63 66.79
N THR A 1057 0.67 -59.36 67.64
CA THR A 1057 1.22 -60.56 68.32
C THR A 1057 0.16 -61.65 68.47
N ARG A 1058 0.60 -62.91 68.51
CA ARG A 1058 -0.30 -64.07 68.69
C ARG A 1058 -1.09 -64.01 70.00
N MET A 1059 -0.46 -63.55 71.09
CA MET A 1059 -1.16 -63.37 72.37
C MET A 1059 -2.15 -62.21 72.28
N GLY A 1060 -1.74 -61.09 71.68
CA GLY A 1060 -2.60 -59.93 71.44
C GLY A 1060 -3.81 -60.22 70.56
N SER A 1061 -3.73 -61.17 69.63
CA SER A 1061 -4.88 -61.57 68.81
C SER A 1061 -5.95 -62.36 69.58
N ILE A 1062 -5.58 -63.00 70.69
CA ILE A 1062 -6.45 -63.87 71.51
C ILE A 1062 -6.97 -63.12 72.75
N TYR A 1063 -6.07 -62.42 73.43
CA TYR A 1063 -6.28 -61.84 74.77
C TYR A 1063 -6.29 -60.31 74.78
N GLY A 1064 -5.97 -59.65 73.67
CA GLY A 1064 -5.93 -58.19 73.58
C GLY A 1064 -4.69 -57.54 74.20
N HIS A 1065 -4.81 -56.25 74.54
CA HIS A 1065 -3.78 -55.48 75.24
C HIS A 1065 -4.39 -54.33 76.06
N VAL A 1066 -3.74 -53.97 77.18
CA VAL A 1066 -4.14 -52.87 78.06
C VAL A 1066 -3.01 -51.90 78.35
N CYS A 1067 -3.38 -50.63 78.58
CA CYS A 1067 -2.52 -49.62 79.16
C CYS A 1067 -3.26 -48.79 80.22
N LEU A 1068 -2.50 -48.08 81.05
CA LEU A 1068 -3.02 -47.14 82.04
C LEU A 1068 -2.93 -45.71 81.49
N TYR A 1069 -4.02 -44.94 81.52
CA TYR A 1069 -3.97 -43.52 81.17
C TYR A 1069 -3.40 -42.69 82.32
N ILE A 1070 -2.28 -42.00 82.08
CA ILE A 1070 -1.55 -41.26 83.13
C ILE A 1070 -1.75 -39.73 83.07
N GLY A 1071 -2.56 -39.24 82.13
CA GLY A 1071 -2.85 -37.82 81.92
C GLY A 1071 -2.03 -37.19 80.79
N ASN A 1072 -2.39 -35.97 80.39
CA ASN A 1072 -1.70 -35.18 79.35
C ASN A 1072 -1.55 -35.92 78.00
N ASN A 1073 -2.57 -36.67 77.57
CA ASN A 1073 -2.50 -37.59 76.40
C ASN A 1073 -1.38 -38.65 76.50
N GLN A 1074 -0.90 -39.01 77.70
CA GLN A 1074 0.07 -40.09 77.88
C GLN A 1074 -0.55 -41.34 78.50
N VAL A 1075 -0.03 -42.50 78.09
CA VAL A 1075 -0.35 -43.82 78.64
C VAL A 1075 0.92 -44.53 79.08
N MET A 1076 0.78 -45.49 80.00
CA MET A 1076 1.85 -46.45 80.33
C MET A 1076 1.39 -47.89 80.08
N ASP A 1077 2.25 -48.70 79.45
CA ASP A 1077 1.96 -50.10 79.13
C ASP A 1077 3.12 -51.05 79.44
N ASN A 1078 2.80 -52.34 79.63
CA ASN A 1078 3.78 -53.41 79.78
C ASN A 1078 3.84 -54.28 78.51
N VAL A 1079 5.00 -54.35 77.87
CA VAL A 1079 5.30 -55.28 76.76
C VAL A 1079 6.47 -56.22 77.04
N GLY A 1080 6.70 -56.52 78.32
CA GLY A 1080 7.94 -57.13 78.83
C GLY A 1080 8.88 -56.11 79.46
N GLN A 1081 8.69 -54.84 79.15
CA GLN A 1081 9.22 -53.68 79.86
C GLN A 1081 8.10 -52.63 79.98
N ILE A 1082 8.19 -51.76 80.98
CA ILE A 1082 7.23 -50.67 81.17
C ILE A 1082 7.64 -49.48 80.30
N ARG A 1083 6.69 -48.95 79.52
CA ARG A 1083 6.92 -47.82 78.61
C ARG A 1083 5.92 -46.72 78.92
N THR A 1084 6.34 -45.46 78.77
CA THR A 1084 5.42 -44.32 78.61
C THR A 1084 5.32 -43.98 77.12
N LEU A 1085 4.09 -43.84 76.62
CA LEU A 1085 3.81 -43.55 75.22
C LEU A 1085 2.80 -42.41 75.11
N ASP A 1086 2.79 -41.73 73.96
CA ASP A 1086 1.65 -40.91 73.58
C ASP A 1086 0.43 -41.81 73.33
N MET A 1087 -0.73 -41.36 73.79
CA MET A 1087 -1.97 -42.10 73.73
C MET A 1087 -2.48 -42.25 72.29
N ALA A 1088 -2.38 -41.23 71.43
CA ALA A 1088 -2.81 -41.34 70.05
C ALA A 1088 -1.94 -42.36 69.29
N TYR A 1089 -0.63 -42.39 69.55
CA TYR A 1089 0.26 -43.44 69.02
C TYR A 1089 -0.11 -44.85 69.54
N TRP A 1090 -0.41 -45.00 70.83
CA TRP A 1090 -0.84 -46.29 71.40
C TRP A 1090 -2.18 -46.75 70.81
N LEU A 1091 -3.15 -45.85 70.69
CA LEU A 1091 -4.47 -46.14 70.14
C LEU A 1091 -4.38 -46.52 68.64
N ASP A 1092 -3.62 -45.77 67.84
CA ASP A 1092 -3.38 -46.09 66.43
C ASP A 1092 -2.74 -47.47 66.27
N TYR A 1093 -1.67 -47.75 67.03
CA TYR A 1093 -0.99 -49.05 66.98
C TYR A 1093 -1.90 -50.20 67.42
N TYR A 1094 -2.59 -50.12 68.57
CA TYR A 1094 -3.30 -51.27 69.13
C TYR A 1094 -4.74 -51.45 68.61
N SER A 1095 -5.38 -50.43 68.01
CA SER A 1095 -6.78 -50.51 67.55
C SER A 1095 -7.06 -51.35 66.30
N THR A 1096 -6.03 -52.01 65.74
CA THR A 1096 -6.07 -52.81 64.48
C THR A 1096 -7.28 -53.72 64.26
N SER A 1097 -7.88 -54.30 65.32
CA SER A 1097 -9.05 -55.18 65.20
C SER A 1097 -10.34 -54.61 65.83
N TYR A 1098 -10.23 -53.63 66.75
CA TYR A 1098 -11.35 -53.11 67.54
C TYR A 1098 -11.10 -51.67 68.00
N LYS A 1099 -12.15 -50.83 68.00
CA LYS A 1099 -12.08 -49.49 68.61
C LYS A 1099 -11.80 -49.62 70.12
N PRO A 1100 -10.76 -48.97 70.68
CA PRO A 1100 -10.46 -49.03 72.10
C PRO A 1100 -11.59 -48.47 72.98
N LYS A 1101 -11.68 -48.97 74.20
CA LYS A 1101 -12.56 -48.46 75.28
C LYS A 1101 -11.73 -48.14 76.51
N TRP A 1102 -12.28 -47.34 77.41
CA TRP A 1102 -11.70 -47.06 78.73
C TRP A 1102 -12.73 -47.19 79.85
N GLY A 1103 -12.23 -47.38 81.07
CA GLY A 1103 -13.04 -47.41 82.27
C GLY A 1103 -12.22 -47.54 83.54
N TRP A 1104 -12.93 -47.67 84.65
CA TRP A 1104 -12.33 -47.86 85.95
C TRP A 1104 -12.07 -49.35 86.20
N TYR A 1105 -10.90 -49.64 86.74
CA TYR A 1105 -10.59 -50.96 87.27
C TYR A 1105 -11.68 -51.40 88.27
N ASP A 1106 -12.12 -52.65 88.16
CA ASP A 1106 -13.21 -53.23 88.98
C ASP A 1106 -14.56 -52.46 88.93
N ASN A 1107 -14.77 -51.58 87.93
CA ASN A 1107 -15.88 -50.62 87.86
C ASN A 1107 -15.94 -49.63 89.06
N VAL A 1108 -14.84 -49.43 89.81
CA VAL A 1108 -14.79 -48.52 90.98
C VAL A 1108 -14.21 -47.15 90.60
N PRO A 1109 -15.02 -46.06 90.53
CA PRO A 1109 -14.50 -44.73 90.24
C PRO A 1109 -13.50 -44.25 91.29
N LEU A 1110 -12.35 -43.75 90.85
CA LEU A 1110 -11.38 -43.09 91.72
C LEU A 1110 -11.88 -41.67 92.03
N ALA A 1111 -12.71 -41.54 93.07
CA ALA A 1111 -13.26 -40.27 93.58
C ALA A 1111 -12.23 -39.42 94.35
#